data_AF-A0A7J8ZT02-F1
#
_entry.id   AF-A0A7J8ZT02-F1
#
_cell.length_a   1.000
_cell.length_b   1.000
_cell.length_c   1.000
_cell.angle_alpha   90.00
_cell.angle_beta   90.00
_cell.angle_gamma   90.00
#
_symmetry.space_group_name_H-M   'P 1'
#
loop_
_entity.id
_entity.type
_entity.pdbx_description
1 polymer ?
#
loop_
_entity_poly.entity_id
_entity_poly.type
_entity_poly.pdbx_seq_one_letter_code
_entity_poly.pdbx_strand_id
1 'polypeptide(L)'
;MTHEEVSFTVPLLEDDHKDVLGSKIEDLDPNSAHHTDTSASTVNVFRTCFNGLNALSGVGILSIPYALASGGWLSLVLLFAIATAAFYAGLLIQRCMDADPTIRTYPDMGERAFGNKGRVIASVVMYIELYLVATGFLILEGDNLQNLLPDVEFEVAGVTVGGQKGFIIIVALIILPTVWLDNLSLLSYVSASGVLASAVILGSVIWTGAFEGIGFQHKGTLINWGGIPTAVSLYAFCYCSHPVFPTLYTSMKKRHQFSNVLVVCFVLCTICYTSMAIFGYLMFGSDVQSQITLNLPTDKLSARVAIYTTLVNPISKYALMVTPIVNATKAWIRYPCDKRVVNLFVGTTLVISTLLVALAVPFFGSLMSLVGAFLSITASVMLPCVFYLKISGTYQRFNGEFFAVSLIILMSVAVAIFGSYCNLKNKMEQTHHGIGIKVYTTATPPPEEDPTPLSSLPRLPPEPGRKRKVVAKGVQKTISKTSMLVNFLPTGTLLTFEMVLPSVYRHGDCSHVTTIMIYSLLCLCALSCFFFHFTDSFRGPDGTVYYGFVTPNGLALFKPGLEVESPKDDKYKVGLTDFVHAVMSVLVFVAIAFSDHRVTNCVFPGHEKEMDQVMEGFPLMVGIICSGLFLVFPKTRFGVGCMAA
;
A
#
# COMPACT_ATOMS: atom_id res chain seq x y z
N MET A 1 -9.67 -1.94 -87.94
CA MET A 1 -8.59 -1.11 -87.35
C MET A 1 -8.07 -1.87 -86.14
N THR A 2 -6.96 -2.57 -86.35
CA THR A 2 -5.80 -2.75 -85.44
C THR A 2 -6.07 -3.00 -83.96
N HIS A 3 -5.91 -4.25 -83.47
CA HIS A 3 -4.67 -4.87 -82.92
C HIS A 3 -4.49 -4.47 -81.43
N GLU A 4 -4.25 -5.31 -80.42
CA GLU A 4 -3.64 -6.66 -80.34
C GLU A 4 -3.98 -7.30 -78.97
N GLU A 5 -4.43 -8.56 -78.97
CA GLU A 5 -3.98 -9.56 -77.98
C GLU A 5 -2.60 -10.06 -78.44
N VAL A 6 -1.76 -10.56 -77.51
CA VAL A 6 -1.07 -11.87 -77.66
C VAL A 6 -0.13 -12.16 -76.47
N SER A 7 -0.32 -13.37 -75.94
CA SER A 7 0.50 -14.20 -75.03
C SER A 7 1.91 -14.49 -75.57
N PHE A 8 2.91 -14.83 -74.73
CA PHE A 8 3.62 -16.13 -74.76
C PHE A 8 4.91 -16.23 -73.90
N THR A 9 4.99 -17.35 -73.17
CA THR A 9 6.12 -18.24 -72.81
C THR A 9 7.35 -17.83 -72.00
N VAL A 10 7.58 -18.72 -71.02
CA VAL A 10 8.77 -19.09 -70.23
C VAL A 10 10.00 -19.44 -71.10
N PRO A 11 11.22 -19.24 -70.57
CA PRO A 11 12.17 -20.36 -70.53
C PRO A 11 12.84 -20.55 -69.16
N LEU A 12 12.98 -21.83 -68.80
CA LEU A 12 13.88 -22.40 -67.78
C LEU A 12 15.30 -22.47 -68.35
N LEU A 13 16.33 -22.28 -67.50
CA LEU A 13 17.59 -23.06 -67.47
C LEU A 13 18.49 -22.63 -66.28
N GLU A 14 18.81 -23.60 -65.42
CA GLU A 14 20.00 -23.71 -64.52
C GLU A 14 21.30 -23.56 -65.35
N ASP A 15 22.52 -23.28 -64.84
CA ASP A 15 23.15 -23.54 -63.54
C ASP A 15 24.49 -22.76 -63.43
N ASP A 16 25.01 -22.73 -62.20
CA ASP A 16 26.43 -22.82 -61.79
C ASP A 16 27.41 -21.62 -61.92
N HIS A 17 27.75 -20.99 -60.78
CA HIS A 17 29.06 -21.14 -60.10
C HIS A 17 29.23 -20.15 -58.90
N LYS A 18 29.45 -20.73 -57.70
CA LYS A 18 30.48 -20.42 -56.65
C LYS A 18 31.14 -19.03 -56.63
N ASP A 19 31.42 -18.31 -55.55
CA ASP A 19 31.56 -18.47 -54.09
C ASP A 19 31.52 -17.00 -53.54
N VAL A 20 31.06 -16.64 -52.33
CA VAL A 20 31.88 -16.44 -51.11
C VAL A 20 31.05 -15.61 -50.11
N LEU A 21 30.98 -16.09 -48.86
CA LEU A 21 30.66 -15.40 -47.58
C LEU A 21 29.20 -15.05 -47.26
N GLY A 22 28.63 -15.77 -46.28
CA GLY A 22 27.29 -15.56 -45.75
C GLY A 22 27.19 -14.68 -44.51
N SER A 23 25.97 -14.23 -44.25
CA SER A 23 25.30 -14.35 -42.95
C SER A 23 23.81 -14.03 -43.09
N LYS A 24 22.99 -15.05 -42.83
CA LYS A 24 21.52 -15.09 -42.60
C LYS A 24 20.78 -13.75 -42.46
N ILE A 25 19.88 -13.49 -43.42
CA ILE A 25 18.64 -12.75 -43.23
C ILE A 25 17.52 -13.71 -43.70
N GLU A 26 16.78 -14.29 -42.75
CA GLU A 26 15.59 -15.11 -43.03
C GLU A 26 14.34 -14.22 -43.02
N ASP A 27 13.80 -14.05 -44.23
CA ASP A 27 12.40 -14.06 -44.69
C ASP A 27 11.28 -13.42 -43.85
N LEU A 28 10.69 -12.40 -44.47
CA LEU A 28 9.37 -11.82 -44.21
C LEU A 28 8.26 -12.75 -44.75
N ASP A 29 7.30 -13.11 -43.89
CA ASP A 29 6.05 -13.78 -44.29
C ASP A 29 4.89 -12.77 -44.28
N PRO A 30 4.18 -12.53 -45.41
CA PRO A 30 3.17 -11.48 -45.53
C PRO A 30 1.78 -12.05 -45.22
N ASN A 31 1.40 -12.06 -43.94
CA ASN A 31 0.00 -12.23 -43.52
C ASN A 31 -0.29 -11.39 -42.27
N SER A 32 -0.24 -10.07 -42.44
CA SER A 32 -0.72 -9.07 -41.49
C SER A 32 -1.87 -8.29 -42.11
N ALA A 33 -3.07 -8.86 -42.10
CA ALA A 33 -4.30 -8.08 -42.23
C ALA A 33 -5.45 -8.77 -41.50
N HIS A 34 -6.06 -8.02 -40.57
CA HIS A 34 -7.28 -8.31 -39.80
C HIS A 34 -7.21 -9.36 -38.69
N HIS A 35 -6.88 -8.89 -37.47
CA HIS A 35 -7.78 -8.91 -36.29
C HIS A 35 -7.16 -8.07 -35.16
N THR A 36 -7.44 -6.77 -35.17
CA THR A 36 -7.27 -5.88 -34.01
C THR A 36 -8.34 -6.19 -32.98
N ASP A 37 -7.99 -6.98 -31.95
CA ASP A 37 -8.40 -6.78 -30.55
C ASP A 37 -7.88 -7.93 -29.68
N THR A 38 -6.72 -7.76 -29.05
CA THR A 38 -6.42 -8.48 -27.80
C THR A 38 -5.40 -7.70 -26.99
N SER A 39 -5.83 -7.15 -25.86
CA SER A 39 -4.96 -6.71 -24.78
C SER A 39 -4.01 -7.85 -24.41
N ALA A 40 -2.73 -7.74 -24.81
CA ALA A 40 -1.74 -8.77 -24.57
C ALA A 40 -1.61 -9.06 -23.07
N SER A 41 -1.92 -10.30 -22.66
CA SER A 41 -1.68 -10.80 -21.30
C SER A 41 -0.18 -10.83 -21.02
N THR A 42 0.33 -9.87 -20.23
CA THR A 42 1.76 -9.54 -20.15
C THR A 42 2.46 -10.07 -18.88
N VAL A 43 1.74 -10.65 -17.91
CA VAL A 43 2.29 -10.96 -16.58
C VAL A 43 2.71 -12.43 -16.44
N ASN A 44 3.96 -12.66 -16.03
CA ASN A 44 4.52 -13.99 -15.74
C ASN A 44 3.98 -14.56 -14.41
N VAL A 45 3.95 -15.89 -14.28
CA VAL A 45 3.38 -16.65 -13.15
C VAL A 45 3.93 -16.20 -11.79
N PHE A 46 5.23 -15.94 -11.70
CA PHE A 46 5.88 -15.45 -10.49
C PHE A 46 5.37 -14.06 -10.05
N ARG A 47 5.15 -13.15 -11.00
CA ARG A 47 4.57 -11.83 -10.73
C ARG A 47 3.11 -11.94 -10.31
N THR A 48 2.35 -12.84 -10.92
CA THR A 48 0.98 -13.14 -10.49
C THR A 48 0.95 -13.75 -9.08
N CYS A 49 1.93 -14.58 -8.73
CA CYS A 49 2.06 -15.12 -7.38
C CYS A 49 2.27 -14.00 -6.36
N PHE A 50 3.12 -13.01 -6.62
CA PHE A 50 3.27 -11.87 -5.72
C PHE A 50 2.01 -11.00 -5.63
N ASN A 51 1.31 -10.76 -6.73
CA ASN A 51 0.04 -10.04 -6.69
C ASN A 51 -1.02 -10.81 -5.90
N GLY A 52 -1.10 -12.13 -6.10
CA GLY A 52 -2.00 -13.01 -5.37
C GLY A 52 -1.67 -13.08 -3.88
N LEU A 53 -0.39 -13.24 -3.54
CA LEU A 53 0.09 -13.20 -2.16
C LEU A 53 -0.15 -11.85 -1.52
N ASN A 54 0.07 -10.74 -2.22
CA ASN A 54 -0.16 -9.41 -1.66
C ASN A 54 -1.65 -9.12 -1.45
N ALA A 55 -2.50 -9.57 -2.39
CA ALA A 55 -3.95 -9.47 -2.27
C ALA A 55 -4.49 -10.35 -1.13
N LEU A 56 -3.94 -11.56 -0.95
CA LEU A 56 -4.42 -12.52 0.05
C LEU A 56 -3.78 -12.31 1.43
N SER A 57 -2.46 -12.06 1.54
CA SER A 57 -1.71 -11.81 2.78
C SER A 57 -1.96 -10.39 3.33
N GLY A 58 -3.21 -9.92 3.27
CA GLY A 58 -3.65 -8.57 3.58
C GLY A 58 -3.39 -8.12 5.03
N VAL A 59 -3.92 -6.95 5.41
CA VAL A 59 -3.80 -6.45 6.81
C VAL A 59 -4.50 -7.36 7.82
N GLY A 60 -5.25 -8.36 7.35
CA GLY A 60 -5.74 -9.47 8.15
C GLY A 60 -4.68 -10.11 9.05
N ILE A 61 -3.41 -10.13 8.63
CA ILE A 61 -2.30 -10.64 9.46
C ILE A 61 -2.21 -9.94 10.82
N LEU A 62 -2.43 -8.61 10.88
CA LEU A 62 -2.39 -7.87 12.14
C LEU A 62 -3.57 -8.21 13.06
N SER A 63 -4.71 -8.63 12.50
CA SER A 63 -5.97 -8.86 13.22
C SER A 63 -6.24 -10.32 13.59
N ILE A 64 -5.51 -11.26 13.01
CA ILE A 64 -5.69 -12.70 13.26
C ILE A 64 -5.40 -13.12 14.71
N PRO A 65 -4.39 -12.55 15.40
CA PRO A 65 -4.20 -12.80 16.82
C PRO A 65 -5.45 -12.44 17.64
N TYR A 66 -6.08 -11.31 17.30
CA TYR A 66 -7.31 -10.85 17.94
C TYR A 66 -8.48 -11.77 17.65
N ALA A 67 -8.59 -12.27 16.41
CA ALA A 67 -9.60 -13.26 16.06
C ALA A 67 -9.43 -14.55 16.89
N LEU A 68 -8.20 -15.04 17.05
CA LEU A 68 -7.91 -16.19 17.90
C LEU A 68 -8.20 -15.91 19.38
N ALA A 69 -7.82 -14.74 19.90
CA ALA A 69 -8.10 -14.34 21.27
C ALA A 69 -9.61 -14.22 21.54
N SER A 70 -10.38 -13.78 20.54
CA SER A 70 -11.84 -13.67 20.61
C SER A 70 -12.52 -15.05 20.65
N GLY A 71 -12.06 -16.01 19.85
CA GLY A 71 -12.67 -17.35 19.76
C GLY A 71 -12.09 -18.41 20.70
N GLY A 72 -10.86 -18.21 21.20
CA GLY A 72 -10.06 -19.21 21.92
C GLY A 72 -9.40 -20.22 20.99
N TRP A 73 -8.52 -21.08 21.53
CA TRP A 73 -7.69 -22.00 20.76
C TRP A 73 -8.43 -22.87 19.73
N LEU A 74 -9.63 -23.38 20.08
CA LEU A 74 -10.43 -24.20 19.18
C LEU A 74 -10.93 -23.44 17.94
N SER A 75 -10.96 -22.10 17.97
CA SER A 75 -11.31 -21.32 16.79
C SER A 75 -10.30 -21.44 15.65
N LEU A 76 -9.06 -21.91 15.88
CA LEU A 76 -8.11 -22.23 14.80
C LEU A 76 -8.66 -23.25 13.81
N VAL A 77 -9.51 -24.19 14.25
CA VAL A 77 -10.17 -25.15 13.35
C VAL A 77 -11.04 -24.40 12.34
N LEU A 78 -11.69 -23.32 12.76
CA LEU A 78 -12.51 -22.47 11.90
C LEU A 78 -11.66 -21.67 10.91
N LEU A 79 -10.46 -21.22 11.31
CA LEU A 79 -9.49 -20.61 10.38
C LEU A 79 -9.17 -21.56 9.22
N PHE A 80 -8.83 -22.82 9.51
CA PHE A 80 -8.54 -23.83 8.48
C PHE A 80 -9.76 -24.18 7.63
N ALA A 81 -10.95 -24.27 8.24
CA ALA A 81 -12.19 -24.54 7.52
C ALA A 81 -12.51 -23.41 6.53
N ILE A 82 -12.38 -22.14 6.97
CA ILE A 82 -12.59 -20.96 6.12
C ILE A 82 -11.52 -20.89 5.03
N ALA A 83 -10.25 -21.13 5.36
CA ALA A 83 -9.17 -21.17 4.37
C ALA A 83 -9.43 -22.21 3.27
N THR A 84 -9.92 -23.40 3.66
CA THR A 84 -10.28 -24.48 2.73
C THR A 84 -11.46 -24.11 1.86
N ALA A 85 -12.53 -23.56 2.44
CA ALA A 85 -13.71 -23.11 1.70
C ALA A 85 -13.37 -21.97 0.72
N ALA A 86 -12.55 -21.01 1.16
CA ALA A 86 -12.06 -19.91 0.35
C ALA A 86 -11.16 -20.39 -0.78
N PHE A 87 -10.22 -21.30 -0.52
CA PHE A 87 -9.37 -21.91 -1.54
C PHE A 87 -10.22 -22.62 -2.60
N TYR A 88 -11.19 -23.42 -2.17
CA TYR A 88 -12.11 -24.12 -3.06
C TYR A 88 -12.94 -23.14 -3.90
N ALA A 89 -13.49 -22.08 -3.29
CA ALA A 89 -14.20 -21.03 -4.02
C ALA A 89 -13.30 -20.34 -5.07
N GLY A 90 -12.01 -20.14 -4.79
CA GLY A 90 -11.03 -19.65 -5.76
C GLY A 90 -10.87 -20.57 -6.97
N LEU A 91 -10.84 -21.89 -6.75
CA LEU A 91 -10.84 -22.89 -7.84
C LEU A 91 -12.15 -22.87 -8.63
N LEU A 92 -13.29 -22.65 -7.97
CA LEU A 92 -14.58 -22.51 -8.65
C LEU A 92 -14.62 -21.27 -9.56
N ILE A 93 -14.05 -20.14 -9.14
CA ILE A 93 -13.88 -18.95 -10.00
C ILE A 93 -13.10 -19.32 -11.26
N GLN A 94 -11.96 -20.00 -11.10
CA GLN A 94 -11.17 -20.44 -12.25
C GLN A 94 -12.01 -21.30 -13.20
N ARG A 95 -12.73 -22.30 -12.69
CA ARG A 95 -13.58 -23.18 -13.50
C ARG A 95 -14.71 -22.44 -14.21
N CYS A 96 -15.32 -21.43 -13.57
CA CYS A 96 -16.31 -20.57 -14.21
C CYS A 96 -15.70 -19.81 -15.39
N MET A 97 -14.51 -19.25 -15.22
CA MET A 97 -13.81 -18.50 -16.28
C MET A 97 -13.31 -19.41 -17.40
N ASP A 98 -12.88 -20.63 -17.07
CA ASP A 98 -12.48 -21.66 -18.05
C ASP A 98 -13.70 -22.13 -18.87
N ALA A 99 -14.91 -22.08 -18.30
CA ALA A 99 -16.14 -22.52 -18.97
C ALA A 99 -16.68 -21.51 -20.02
N ASP A 100 -16.39 -20.22 -19.87
CA ASP A 100 -16.85 -19.19 -20.79
C ASP A 100 -15.81 -18.06 -20.95
N PRO A 101 -15.16 -17.93 -22.12
CA PRO A 101 -14.09 -16.95 -22.35
C PRO A 101 -14.59 -15.49 -22.35
N THR A 102 -15.91 -15.27 -22.38
CA THR A 102 -16.49 -13.92 -22.25
C THR A 102 -16.43 -13.39 -20.82
N ILE A 103 -16.30 -14.27 -19.83
CA ILE A 103 -16.16 -13.89 -18.42
C ILE A 103 -14.74 -13.32 -18.19
N ARG A 104 -14.65 -12.01 -17.97
CA ARG A 104 -13.37 -11.34 -17.70
C ARG A 104 -13.30 -10.75 -16.29
N THR A 105 -14.44 -10.35 -15.74
CA THR A 105 -14.55 -9.73 -14.42
C THR A 105 -15.48 -10.52 -13.52
N TYR A 106 -15.40 -10.24 -12.22
CA TYR A 106 -16.24 -10.91 -11.24
C TYR A 106 -17.76 -10.67 -11.50
N PRO A 107 -18.22 -9.43 -11.84
CA PRO A 107 -19.61 -9.22 -12.25
C PRO A 107 -20.07 -9.96 -13.50
N ASP A 108 -19.17 -10.24 -14.46
CA ASP A 108 -19.53 -10.98 -15.68
C ASP A 108 -19.94 -12.42 -15.35
N MET A 109 -19.38 -13.03 -14.29
CA MET A 109 -19.86 -14.34 -13.80
C MET A 109 -21.31 -14.27 -13.33
N GLY A 110 -21.67 -13.21 -12.60
CA GLY A 110 -23.04 -12.98 -12.14
C GLY A 110 -23.99 -12.77 -13.31
N GLU A 111 -23.56 -12.00 -14.32
CA GLU A 111 -24.30 -11.82 -15.57
C GLU A 111 -24.53 -13.14 -16.30
N ARG A 112 -23.47 -13.95 -16.42
CA ARG A 112 -23.55 -15.24 -17.11
C ARG A 112 -24.45 -16.25 -16.39
N ALA A 113 -24.52 -16.18 -15.06
CA ALA A 113 -25.34 -17.08 -14.24
C ALA A 113 -26.82 -16.65 -14.16
N PHE A 114 -27.10 -15.35 -13.95
CA PHE A 114 -28.45 -14.85 -13.63
C PHE A 114 -28.87 -13.61 -14.43
N GLY A 115 -28.16 -13.28 -15.52
CA GLY A 115 -28.39 -12.09 -16.32
C GLY A 115 -28.07 -10.80 -15.54
N ASN A 116 -28.65 -9.68 -15.98
CA ASN A 116 -28.34 -8.36 -15.42
C ASN A 116 -28.55 -8.27 -13.89
N LYS A 117 -29.52 -9.01 -13.33
CA LYS A 117 -29.73 -9.06 -11.87
C LYS A 117 -28.50 -9.61 -11.14
N GLY A 118 -27.91 -10.70 -11.65
CA GLY A 118 -26.69 -11.27 -11.09
C GLY A 118 -25.49 -10.34 -11.22
N ARG A 119 -25.37 -9.64 -12.35
CA ARG A 119 -24.33 -8.62 -12.58
C ARG A 119 -24.39 -7.51 -11.53
N VAL A 120 -25.58 -6.97 -11.27
CA VAL A 120 -25.80 -5.88 -10.31
C VAL A 120 -25.51 -6.35 -8.88
N ILE A 121 -26.02 -7.52 -8.47
CA ILE A 121 -25.77 -8.05 -7.12
C ILE A 121 -24.26 -8.27 -6.89
N ALA A 122 -23.58 -8.94 -7.84
CA ALA A 122 -22.15 -9.19 -7.76
C ALA A 122 -21.36 -7.87 -7.68
N SER A 123 -21.71 -6.90 -8.51
CA SER A 123 -21.08 -5.57 -8.53
C SER A 123 -21.24 -4.84 -7.20
N VAL A 124 -22.46 -4.78 -6.66
CA VAL A 124 -22.74 -4.05 -5.42
C VAL A 124 -21.98 -4.64 -4.24
N VAL A 125 -22.07 -5.96 -4.03
CA VAL A 125 -21.37 -6.61 -2.91
C VAL A 125 -19.86 -6.42 -3.05
N MET A 126 -19.32 -6.68 -4.24
CA MET A 126 -17.89 -6.60 -4.50
C MET A 126 -17.33 -5.19 -4.31
N TYR A 127 -17.98 -4.16 -4.87
CA TYR A 127 -17.47 -2.79 -4.77
C TYR A 127 -17.59 -2.25 -3.34
N ILE A 128 -18.68 -2.56 -2.62
CA ILE A 128 -18.81 -2.17 -1.21
C ILE A 128 -17.73 -2.86 -0.37
N GLU A 129 -17.46 -4.15 -0.60
CA GLU A 129 -16.38 -4.86 0.07
C GLU A 129 -15.04 -4.19 -0.16
N LEU A 130 -14.61 -4.09 -1.42
CA LEU A 130 -13.31 -3.50 -1.79
C LEU A 130 -13.16 -2.06 -1.26
N TYR A 131 -14.24 -1.29 -1.26
CA TYR A 131 -14.28 0.06 -0.70
C TYR A 131 -14.02 0.07 0.81
N LEU A 132 -14.72 -0.75 1.58
CA LEU A 132 -14.57 -0.80 3.03
C LEU A 132 -13.24 -1.42 3.47
N VAL A 133 -12.71 -2.38 2.71
CA VAL A 133 -11.34 -2.90 2.90
C VAL A 133 -10.32 -1.77 2.72
N ALA A 134 -10.45 -0.96 1.66
CA ALA A 134 -9.59 0.19 1.42
C ALA A 134 -9.71 1.25 2.52
N THR A 135 -10.93 1.58 2.97
CA THR A 135 -11.17 2.46 4.13
C THR A 135 -10.43 1.96 5.37
N GLY A 136 -10.51 0.66 5.67
CA GLY A 136 -9.90 0.15 6.87
C GLY A 136 -8.36 0.03 6.81
N PHE A 137 -7.75 0.06 5.62
CA PHE A 137 -6.30 0.30 5.51
C PHE A 137 -5.90 1.69 6.01
N LEU A 138 -6.72 2.71 5.76
CA LEU A 138 -6.47 4.07 6.28
C LEU A 138 -6.60 4.11 7.81
N ILE A 139 -7.64 3.48 8.36
CA ILE A 139 -7.85 3.40 9.81
C ILE A 139 -6.67 2.68 10.47
N LEU A 140 -6.25 1.54 9.92
CA LEU A 140 -5.16 0.74 10.46
C LEU A 140 -3.87 1.55 10.61
N GLU A 141 -3.45 2.26 9.58
CA GLU A 141 -2.23 3.08 9.70
C GLU A 141 -2.41 4.29 10.61
N GLY A 142 -3.61 4.87 10.62
CA GLY A 142 -3.95 5.91 11.59
C GLY A 142 -3.72 5.46 13.02
N ASP A 143 -4.19 4.25 13.36
CA ASP A 143 -4.02 3.64 14.68
C ASP A 143 -2.56 3.35 14.98
N ASN A 144 -1.82 2.78 14.03
CA ASN A 144 -0.41 2.42 14.20
C ASN A 144 0.50 3.63 14.37
N LEU A 145 0.27 4.69 13.59
CA LEU A 145 1.03 5.94 13.70
C LEU A 145 0.69 6.69 14.99
N GLN A 146 -0.59 6.72 15.40
CA GLN A 146 -0.97 7.28 16.70
C GLN A 146 -0.30 6.51 17.86
N ASN A 147 -0.21 5.18 17.77
CA ASN A 147 0.46 4.38 18.79
C ASN A 147 1.96 4.65 18.86
N LEU A 148 2.61 4.94 17.72
CA LEU A 148 4.02 5.31 17.67
C LEU A 148 4.28 6.72 18.17
N LEU A 149 3.37 7.65 17.88
CA LEU A 149 3.52 9.09 18.11
C LEU A 149 2.31 9.62 18.89
N PRO A 150 2.12 9.18 20.15
CA PRO A 150 0.89 9.44 20.90
C PRO A 150 0.66 10.92 21.19
N ASP A 151 1.73 11.68 21.32
CA ASP A 151 1.70 13.06 21.78
C ASP A 151 1.63 14.08 20.61
N VAL A 152 1.68 13.61 19.36
CA VAL A 152 1.56 14.46 18.18
C VAL A 152 0.10 14.84 17.94
N GLU A 153 -0.23 16.10 18.21
CA GLU A 153 -1.50 16.71 17.83
C GLU A 153 -1.36 17.55 16.55
N PHE A 154 -2.39 17.53 15.70
CA PHE A 154 -2.37 18.29 14.45
C PHE A 154 -3.30 19.50 14.55
N GLU A 155 -2.79 20.71 14.28
CA GLU A 155 -3.62 21.90 14.16
C GLU A 155 -3.82 22.24 12.68
N VAL A 156 -5.06 22.19 12.19
CA VAL A 156 -5.39 22.53 10.80
C VAL A 156 -6.36 23.70 10.81
N ALA A 157 -5.93 24.85 10.29
CA ALA A 157 -6.74 26.07 10.20
C ALA A 157 -7.37 26.53 11.54
N GLY A 158 -6.64 26.40 12.65
CA GLY A 158 -7.10 26.79 13.99
C GLY A 158 -8.00 25.77 14.68
N VAL A 159 -8.19 24.58 14.10
CA VAL A 159 -8.92 23.46 14.71
C VAL A 159 -7.92 22.36 15.07
N THR A 160 -7.91 21.94 16.34
CA THR A 160 -7.14 20.78 16.78
C THR A 160 -7.79 19.49 16.26
N VAL A 161 -7.11 18.86 15.31
CA VAL A 161 -7.42 17.54 14.78
C VAL A 161 -6.66 16.54 15.65
N GLY A 162 -7.39 15.68 16.37
CA GLY A 162 -6.76 14.63 17.19
C GLY A 162 -5.77 13.78 16.39
N GLY A 163 -4.65 13.39 17.01
CA GLY A 163 -3.49 12.77 16.35
C GLY A 163 -3.85 11.65 15.35
N GLN A 164 -4.69 10.71 15.77
CA GLN A 164 -5.17 9.59 14.95
C GLN A 164 -5.81 10.07 13.63
N LYS A 165 -6.69 11.07 13.69
CA LYS A 165 -7.37 11.61 12.50
C LYS A 165 -6.39 12.33 11.58
N GLY A 166 -5.40 13.02 12.13
CA GLY A 166 -4.32 13.63 11.34
C GLY A 166 -3.45 12.59 10.64
N PHE A 167 -3.09 11.50 11.33
CA PHE A 167 -2.35 10.40 10.71
C PHE A 167 -3.14 9.71 9.58
N ILE A 168 -4.45 9.51 9.74
CA ILE A 168 -5.31 9.00 8.66
C ILE A 168 -5.23 9.90 7.42
N ILE A 169 -5.24 11.22 7.58
CA ILE A 169 -5.12 12.19 6.49
C ILE A 169 -3.75 12.08 5.81
N ILE A 170 -2.67 12.02 6.58
CA ILE A 170 -1.29 11.88 6.05
C ILE A 170 -1.15 10.60 5.23
N VAL A 171 -1.65 9.47 5.76
CA VAL A 171 -1.60 8.18 5.07
C VAL A 171 -2.38 8.23 3.75
N ALA A 172 -3.56 8.85 3.74
CA ALA A 172 -4.34 9.01 2.51
C ALA A 172 -3.58 9.82 1.44
N LEU A 173 -2.85 10.88 1.83
CA LEU A 173 -2.00 11.66 0.93
C LEU A 173 -0.82 10.84 0.38
N ILE A 174 -0.21 9.98 1.19
CA ILE A 174 0.89 9.09 0.78
C ILE A 174 0.39 8.01 -0.19
N ILE A 175 -0.82 7.49 0.01
CA ILE A 175 -1.41 6.45 -0.84
C ILE A 175 -1.91 7.02 -2.17
N LEU A 176 -2.35 8.28 -2.21
CA LEU A 176 -2.98 8.89 -3.37
C LEU A 176 -2.23 8.67 -4.70
N PRO A 177 -0.89 8.86 -4.79
CA PRO A 177 -0.14 8.62 -6.04
C PRO A 177 -0.21 7.17 -6.53
N THR A 178 -0.38 6.21 -5.62
CA THR A 178 -0.45 4.77 -5.98
C THR A 178 -1.72 4.41 -6.75
N VAL A 179 -2.81 5.16 -6.53
CA VAL A 179 -4.10 4.92 -7.20
C VAL A 179 -4.08 5.43 -8.65
N TRP A 180 -3.16 6.33 -8.98
CA TRP A 180 -2.98 6.84 -10.35
C TRP A 180 -2.21 5.86 -11.25
N LEU A 181 -1.77 4.72 -10.73
CA LEU A 181 -0.98 3.73 -11.46
C LEU A 181 -1.88 2.80 -12.27
N ASP A 182 -1.87 2.95 -13.61
CA ASP A 182 -2.67 2.13 -14.52
C ASP A 182 -1.99 0.80 -14.95
N ASN A 183 -0.75 0.53 -14.51
CA ASN A 183 0.03 -0.62 -15.00
C ASN A 183 0.21 -1.74 -13.95
N LEU A 184 -0.52 -2.85 -14.12
CA LEU A 184 -0.45 -4.04 -13.26
C LEU A 184 0.95 -4.68 -13.19
N SER A 185 1.79 -4.51 -14.22
CA SER A 185 3.16 -5.03 -14.20
C SER A 185 4.05 -4.28 -13.21
N LEU A 186 3.81 -2.97 -13.08
CA LEU A 186 4.48 -2.10 -12.13
C LEU A 186 3.95 -2.35 -10.71
N LEU A 187 2.64 -2.58 -10.58
CA LEU A 187 1.99 -2.99 -9.34
C LEU A 187 2.50 -4.35 -8.82
N SER A 188 3.07 -5.19 -9.68
CA SER A 188 3.68 -6.46 -9.28
C SER A 188 4.97 -6.29 -8.49
N TYR A 189 5.76 -5.26 -8.78
CA TYR A 189 6.93 -4.91 -7.99
C TYR A 189 6.54 -4.29 -6.64
N VAL A 190 5.51 -3.44 -6.63
CA VAL A 190 4.92 -2.92 -5.38
C VAL A 190 4.30 -4.06 -4.55
N SER A 191 3.73 -5.07 -5.19
CA SER A 191 3.17 -6.23 -4.48
C SER A 191 4.24 -7.09 -3.83
N ALA A 192 5.41 -7.25 -4.47
CA ALA A 192 6.53 -7.96 -3.88
C ALA A 192 7.02 -7.29 -2.59
N SER A 193 7.04 -5.94 -2.52
CA SER A 193 7.40 -5.24 -1.28
C SER A 193 6.36 -5.41 -0.18
N GLY A 194 5.06 -5.48 -0.51
CA GLY A 194 4.00 -5.79 0.47
C GLY A 194 4.08 -7.20 1.06
N VAL A 195 4.43 -8.19 0.25
CA VAL A 195 4.68 -9.57 0.71
C VAL A 195 5.90 -9.62 1.63
N LEU A 196 7.00 -8.98 1.24
CA LEU A 196 8.19 -8.88 2.07
C LEU A 196 7.91 -8.16 3.39
N ALA A 197 7.16 -7.04 3.34
CA ALA A 197 6.73 -6.30 4.52
C ALA A 197 5.94 -7.19 5.49
N SER A 198 5.02 -8.01 4.97
CA SER A 198 4.25 -8.97 5.78
C SER A 198 5.14 -10.02 6.47
N ALA A 199 6.18 -10.50 5.78
CA ALA A 199 7.17 -11.41 6.36
C ALA A 199 8.05 -10.74 7.42
N VAL A 200 8.48 -9.49 7.19
CA VAL A 200 9.24 -8.69 8.15
C VAL A 200 8.41 -8.41 9.40
N ILE A 201 7.12 -8.05 9.27
CA ILE A 201 6.21 -7.87 10.41
C ILE A 201 6.15 -9.14 11.25
N LEU A 202 5.92 -10.30 10.62
CA LEU A 202 5.88 -11.58 11.32
C LEU A 202 7.20 -11.89 12.04
N GLY A 203 8.34 -11.72 11.35
CA GLY A 203 9.67 -11.94 11.93
C GLY A 203 9.95 -11.02 13.11
N SER A 204 9.61 -9.73 12.98
CA SER A 204 9.77 -8.73 14.05
C SER A 204 8.91 -9.06 15.26
N VAL A 205 7.63 -9.40 15.08
CA VAL A 205 6.74 -9.78 16.19
C VAL A 205 7.28 -11.00 16.94
N ILE A 206 7.71 -12.05 16.21
CA ILE A 206 8.31 -13.25 16.82
C ILE A 206 9.59 -12.89 17.56
N TRP A 207 10.42 -12.02 16.99
CA TRP A 207 11.65 -11.55 17.62
C TRP A 207 11.37 -10.79 18.92
N THR A 208 10.41 -9.86 18.91
CA THR A 208 9.99 -9.11 20.12
C THR A 208 9.53 -10.08 21.21
N GLY A 209 8.74 -11.09 20.83
CA GLY A 209 8.27 -12.15 21.74
C GLY A 209 9.42 -12.96 22.35
N ALA A 210 10.35 -13.44 21.51
CA ALA A 210 11.38 -14.38 21.90
C ALA A 210 12.55 -13.75 22.67
N PHE A 211 13.00 -12.55 22.28
CA PHE A 211 14.28 -12.00 22.73
C PHE A 211 14.16 -10.69 23.53
N GLU A 212 13.02 -10.01 23.47
CA GLU A 212 12.88 -8.67 24.07
C GLU A 212 12.03 -8.65 25.34
N GLY A 213 11.74 -9.82 25.92
CA GLY A 213 11.21 -9.96 27.27
C GLY A 213 9.68 -9.99 27.39
N ILE A 214 8.93 -10.00 26.28
CA ILE A 214 7.47 -10.24 26.30
C ILE A 214 7.19 -11.71 26.65
N GLY A 215 7.92 -12.63 26.02
CA GLY A 215 7.75 -14.06 26.21
C GLY A 215 6.46 -14.63 25.60
N PHE A 216 6.30 -15.94 25.75
CA PHE A 216 5.16 -16.71 25.23
C PHE A 216 4.47 -17.45 26.37
N GLN A 217 4.11 -16.72 27.42
CA GLN A 217 3.66 -17.31 28.70
C GLN A 217 2.14 -17.36 28.86
N HIS A 218 1.39 -16.65 28.01
CA HIS A 218 -0.07 -16.65 28.08
C HIS A 218 -0.62 -18.00 27.64
N LYS A 219 -1.42 -18.63 28.52
CA LYS A 219 -2.05 -19.93 28.25
C LYS A 219 -3.26 -19.83 27.30
N GLY A 220 -3.85 -18.64 27.18
CA GLY A 220 -5.08 -18.42 26.43
C GLY A 220 -6.29 -19.16 27.01
N THR A 221 -7.42 -19.06 26.32
CA THR A 221 -8.67 -19.75 26.62
C THR A 221 -8.91 -20.83 25.57
N LEU A 222 -9.44 -21.98 26.00
CA LEU A 222 -9.66 -23.10 25.08
C LEU A 222 -10.77 -22.79 24.06
N ILE A 223 -11.90 -22.25 24.54
CA ILE A 223 -13.01 -21.79 23.70
C ILE A 223 -13.71 -20.62 24.37
N ASN A 224 -14.06 -19.61 23.57
CA ASN A 224 -14.89 -18.50 23.98
C ASN A 224 -16.08 -18.38 23.02
N TRP A 225 -17.21 -19.01 23.40
CA TRP A 225 -18.42 -19.09 22.57
C TRP A 225 -18.96 -17.72 22.16
N GLY A 226 -18.85 -16.70 23.02
CA GLY A 226 -19.33 -15.35 22.73
C GLY A 226 -18.53 -14.63 21.64
N GLY A 227 -17.25 -14.97 21.48
CA GLY A 227 -16.38 -14.35 20.47
C GLY A 227 -16.15 -15.18 19.21
N ILE A 228 -16.71 -16.40 19.10
CA ILE A 228 -16.67 -17.21 17.87
C ILE A 228 -17.20 -16.45 16.65
N PRO A 229 -18.32 -15.70 16.70
CA PRO A 229 -18.79 -14.93 15.55
C PRO A 229 -17.75 -13.92 15.06
N THR A 230 -17.13 -13.18 15.98
CA THR A 230 -16.07 -12.22 15.66
C THR A 230 -14.83 -12.92 15.08
N ALA A 231 -14.43 -14.05 15.65
CA ALA A 231 -13.32 -14.85 15.13
C ALA A 231 -13.57 -15.32 13.69
N VAL A 232 -14.73 -15.95 13.43
CA VAL A 232 -15.14 -16.41 12.10
C VAL A 232 -15.17 -15.25 11.10
N SER A 233 -15.73 -14.11 11.48
CA SER A 233 -15.79 -12.93 10.63
C SER A 233 -14.41 -12.39 10.27
N LEU A 234 -13.51 -12.26 11.25
CA LEU A 234 -12.14 -11.79 10.99
C LEU A 234 -11.35 -12.79 10.15
N TYR A 235 -11.51 -14.10 10.36
CA TYR A 235 -10.92 -15.11 9.49
C TYR A 235 -11.48 -15.03 8.07
N ALA A 236 -12.79 -14.83 7.88
CA ALA A 236 -13.40 -14.65 6.57
C ALA A 236 -12.87 -13.39 5.87
N PHE A 237 -12.68 -12.29 6.61
CA PHE A 237 -12.03 -11.09 6.12
C PHE A 237 -10.59 -11.36 5.66
N CYS A 238 -9.82 -12.20 6.37
CA CYS A 238 -8.44 -12.49 5.98
C CYS A 238 -8.31 -13.25 4.66
N TYR A 239 -9.33 -14.01 4.25
CA TYR A 239 -9.34 -14.78 3.00
C TYR A 239 -10.27 -14.18 1.92
N CYS A 240 -10.43 -12.85 1.88
CA CYS A 240 -11.44 -12.17 1.07
C CYS A 240 -11.00 -11.66 -0.32
N SER A 241 -9.88 -12.13 -0.86
CA SER A 241 -9.29 -11.57 -2.10
C SER A 241 -9.99 -12.00 -3.41
N HIS A 242 -11.08 -12.75 -3.36
CA HIS A 242 -11.73 -13.33 -4.54
C HIS A 242 -12.24 -12.33 -5.58
N PRO A 243 -12.76 -11.15 -5.20
CA PRO A 243 -13.05 -10.06 -6.13
C PRO A 243 -11.93 -9.74 -7.13
N VAL A 244 -10.66 -9.88 -6.73
CA VAL A 244 -9.52 -9.56 -7.59
C VAL A 244 -9.03 -10.74 -8.43
N PHE A 245 -9.47 -11.96 -8.14
CA PHE A 245 -8.99 -13.18 -8.83
C PHE A 245 -9.25 -13.16 -10.35
N PRO A 246 -10.42 -12.74 -10.87
CA PRO A 246 -10.62 -12.64 -12.32
C PRO A 246 -9.64 -11.69 -13.02
N THR A 247 -9.32 -10.56 -12.39
CA THR A 247 -8.30 -9.61 -12.90
C THR A 247 -6.91 -10.23 -12.92
N LEU A 248 -6.54 -11.00 -11.89
CA LEU A 248 -5.28 -11.72 -11.84
C LEU A 248 -5.20 -12.82 -12.91
N TYR A 249 -6.27 -13.62 -13.03
CA TYR A 249 -6.39 -14.72 -14.00
C TYR A 249 -6.28 -14.21 -15.44
N THR A 250 -7.05 -13.18 -15.81
CA THR A 250 -7.04 -12.64 -17.19
C THR A 250 -5.71 -11.97 -17.56
N SER A 251 -4.96 -11.48 -16.58
CA SER A 251 -3.64 -10.86 -16.76
C SER A 251 -2.50 -11.87 -16.97
N MET A 252 -2.71 -13.15 -16.65
CA MET A 252 -1.69 -14.20 -16.80
C MET A 252 -1.46 -14.60 -18.25
N LYS A 253 -0.19 -14.72 -18.63
CA LYS A 253 0.20 -15.31 -19.92
C LYS A 253 -0.16 -16.80 -20.02
N LYS A 254 -0.01 -17.56 -18.92
CA LYS A 254 -0.31 -19.01 -18.84
C LYS A 254 -1.42 -19.29 -17.82
N ARG A 255 -2.68 -19.10 -18.25
CA ARG A 255 -3.88 -19.19 -17.39
C ARG A 255 -4.08 -20.54 -16.71
N HIS A 256 -3.70 -21.65 -17.36
CA HIS A 256 -3.79 -23.00 -16.78
C HIS A 256 -2.98 -23.17 -15.48
N GLN A 257 -2.01 -22.29 -15.21
CA GLN A 257 -1.19 -22.33 -14.00
C GLN A 257 -1.80 -21.56 -12.82
N PHE A 258 -2.98 -20.95 -13.00
CA PHE A 258 -3.63 -20.15 -11.95
C PHE A 258 -3.93 -20.98 -10.69
N SER A 259 -4.32 -22.25 -10.84
CA SER A 259 -4.50 -23.16 -9.70
C SER A 259 -3.23 -23.33 -8.87
N ASN A 260 -2.06 -23.48 -9.52
CA ASN A 260 -0.78 -23.55 -8.83
C ASN A 260 -0.46 -22.25 -8.09
N VAL A 261 -0.80 -21.11 -8.69
CA VAL A 261 -0.67 -19.80 -8.02
C VAL A 261 -1.57 -19.74 -6.79
N LEU A 262 -2.84 -20.17 -6.89
CA LEU A 262 -3.75 -20.23 -5.75
C LEU A 262 -3.21 -21.13 -4.64
N VAL A 263 -2.70 -22.32 -4.96
CA VAL A 263 -2.11 -23.23 -3.96
C VAL A 263 -0.99 -22.55 -3.21
N VAL A 264 -0.03 -21.94 -3.91
CA VAL A 264 1.10 -21.23 -3.27
C VAL A 264 0.61 -20.08 -2.40
N CYS A 265 -0.32 -19.26 -2.91
CA CYS A 265 -0.89 -18.13 -2.16
C CYS A 265 -1.58 -18.60 -0.88
N PHE A 266 -2.51 -19.55 -0.96
CA PHE A 266 -3.28 -20.00 0.19
C PHE A 266 -2.41 -20.72 1.23
N VAL A 267 -1.47 -21.59 0.81
CA VAL A 267 -0.58 -22.29 1.74
C VAL A 267 0.30 -21.30 2.50
N LEU A 268 0.98 -20.38 1.79
CA LEU A 268 1.86 -19.41 2.43
C LEU A 268 1.10 -18.44 3.35
N CYS A 269 -0.05 -17.92 2.91
CA CYS A 269 -0.88 -17.06 3.76
C CYS A 269 -1.38 -17.81 5.00
N THR A 270 -1.82 -19.06 4.86
CA THR A 270 -2.29 -19.86 6.00
C THR A 270 -1.19 -20.11 7.02
N ILE A 271 0.04 -20.37 6.57
CA ILE A 271 1.21 -20.51 7.45
C ILE A 271 1.48 -19.21 8.20
N CYS A 272 1.55 -18.07 7.49
CA CYS A 272 1.78 -16.77 8.10
C CYS A 272 0.68 -16.40 9.10
N TYR A 273 -0.57 -16.64 8.74
CA TYR A 273 -1.75 -16.35 9.56
C TYR A 273 -1.79 -17.21 10.81
N THR A 274 -1.60 -18.52 10.67
CA THR A 274 -1.56 -19.44 11.81
C THR A 274 -0.40 -19.09 12.75
N SER A 275 0.79 -18.81 12.19
CA SER A 275 1.96 -18.41 12.98
C SER A 275 1.69 -17.12 13.76
N MET A 276 1.19 -16.09 13.09
CA MET A 276 0.85 -14.82 13.72
C MET A 276 -0.21 -15.02 14.81
N ALA A 277 -1.28 -15.80 14.52
CA ALA A 277 -2.34 -16.12 15.48
C ALA A 277 -1.76 -16.70 16.78
N ILE A 278 -0.99 -17.77 16.63
CA ILE A 278 -0.43 -18.53 17.75
C ILE A 278 0.53 -17.65 18.55
N PHE A 279 1.52 -17.04 17.90
CA PHE A 279 2.51 -16.23 18.60
C PHE A 279 1.89 -14.99 19.24
N GLY A 280 1.03 -14.26 18.53
CA GLY A 280 0.35 -13.10 19.09
C GLY A 280 -0.53 -13.46 20.28
N TYR A 281 -1.24 -14.59 20.25
CA TYR A 281 -2.06 -15.04 21.38
C TYR A 281 -1.22 -15.53 22.57
N LEU A 282 -0.08 -16.17 22.33
CA LEU A 282 0.86 -16.54 23.40
C LEU A 282 1.57 -15.33 24.02
N MET A 283 1.76 -14.26 23.26
CA MET A 283 2.39 -13.02 23.73
C MET A 283 1.46 -12.19 24.61
N PHE A 284 0.19 -12.02 24.23
CA PHE A 284 -0.71 -11.08 24.92
C PHE A 284 -2.03 -11.68 25.43
N GLY A 285 -2.28 -12.97 25.21
CA GLY A 285 -3.48 -13.63 25.72
C GLY A 285 -4.78 -12.94 25.30
N SER A 286 -5.70 -12.77 26.25
CA SER A 286 -7.00 -12.11 25.97
C SER A 286 -6.89 -10.60 25.75
N ASP A 287 -5.72 -9.99 26.03
CA ASP A 287 -5.49 -8.56 25.92
C ASP A 287 -4.99 -8.13 24.53
N VAL A 288 -4.93 -9.06 23.58
CA VAL A 288 -4.65 -8.75 22.18
C VAL A 288 -5.65 -7.70 21.67
N GLN A 289 -5.14 -6.60 21.14
CA GLN A 289 -5.91 -5.54 20.50
C GLN A 289 -6.29 -5.94 19.08
N SER A 290 -7.24 -5.21 18.48
CA SER A 290 -7.71 -5.48 17.10
C SER A 290 -6.60 -5.52 16.03
N GLN A 291 -5.46 -4.93 16.36
CA GLN A 291 -4.20 -5.01 15.62
C GLN A 291 -3.09 -5.35 16.61
N ILE A 292 -2.36 -6.44 16.37
CA ILE A 292 -1.28 -6.91 17.25
C ILE A 292 -0.16 -5.87 17.46
N THR A 293 0.03 -4.98 16.48
CA THR A 293 1.02 -3.92 16.52
C THR A 293 0.72 -2.85 17.57
N LEU A 294 -0.55 -2.71 17.98
CA LEU A 294 -0.95 -1.82 19.08
C LEU A 294 -0.58 -2.40 20.45
N ASN A 295 -0.31 -3.71 20.54
CA ASN A 295 0.20 -4.34 21.76
C ASN A 295 1.73 -4.25 21.87
N LEU A 296 2.44 -3.94 20.78
CA LEU A 296 3.89 -4.00 20.78
C LEU A 296 4.50 -2.81 21.57
N PRO A 297 5.50 -3.08 22.41
CA PRO A 297 6.18 -2.05 23.20
C PRO A 297 7.00 -1.13 22.30
N THR A 298 6.67 0.17 22.25
CA THR A 298 7.28 1.14 21.34
C THR A 298 8.70 1.56 21.74
N ASP A 299 9.21 1.14 22.90
CA ASP A 299 10.60 1.33 23.31
C ASP A 299 11.58 0.35 22.64
N LYS A 300 11.07 -0.75 22.06
CA LYS A 300 11.90 -1.78 21.42
C LYS A 300 12.12 -1.51 19.94
N LEU A 301 13.34 -1.75 19.46
CA LEU A 301 13.67 -1.57 18.04
C LEU A 301 12.89 -2.53 17.14
N SER A 302 12.75 -3.81 17.52
CA SER A 302 12.04 -4.78 16.68
C SER A 302 10.55 -4.46 16.55
N ALA A 303 9.93 -3.99 17.64
CA ALA A 303 8.56 -3.51 17.65
C ALA A 303 8.39 -2.28 16.76
N ARG A 304 9.28 -1.28 16.86
CA ARG A 304 9.27 -0.10 15.96
C ARG A 304 9.41 -0.52 14.50
N VAL A 305 10.30 -1.46 14.19
CA VAL A 305 10.46 -1.99 12.82
C VAL A 305 9.15 -2.65 12.35
N ALA A 306 8.50 -3.45 13.19
CA ALA A 306 7.20 -4.05 12.84
C ALA A 306 6.17 -2.97 12.51
N ILE A 307 6.03 -1.96 13.37
CA ILE A 307 5.04 -0.90 13.18
C ILE A 307 5.37 -0.04 11.96
N TYR A 308 6.61 0.43 11.76
CA TYR A 308 6.97 1.18 10.54
C TYR A 308 6.79 0.37 9.25
N THR A 309 6.99 -0.95 9.32
CA THR A 309 6.81 -1.82 8.15
C THR A 309 5.33 -1.96 7.78
N THR A 310 4.38 -1.76 8.72
CA THR A 310 2.95 -1.79 8.41
C THR A 310 2.56 -0.80 7.31
N LEU A 311 3.17 0.37 7.28
CA LEU A 311 2.92 1.43 6.30
C LEU A 311 3.13 1.02 4.84
N VAL A 312 3.98 0.01 4.59
CA VAL A 312 4.19 -0.53 3.24
C VAL A 312 2.98 -1.32 2.75
N ASN A 313 2.20 -1.92 3.65
CA ASN A 313 1.06 -2.78 3.30
C ASN A 313 -0.08 -2.01 2.61
N PRO A 314 -0.62 -0.91 3.15
CA PRO A 314 -1.61 -0.10 2.44
C PRO A 314 -1.09 0.41 1.10
N ILE A 315 0.14 0.94 1.05
CA ILE A 315 0.74 1.48 -0.18
C ILE A 315 0.76 0.42 -1.27
N SER A 316 1.10 -0.83 -0.91
CA SER A 316 1.15 -1.93 -1.85
C SER A 316 -0.19 -2.57 -2.20
N LYS A 317 -1.20 -2.48 -1.32
CA LYS A 317 -2.48 -3.19 -1.47
C LYS A 317 -3.63 -2.30 -1.91
N TYR A 318 -3.60 -1.02 -1.55
CA TYR A 318 -4.70 -0.09 -1.78
C TYR A 318 -5.02 0.02 -3.27
N ALA A 319 -4.01 0.24 -4.11
CA ALA A 319 -4.16 0.30 -5.56
C ALA A 319 -4.78 -0.99 -6.14
N LEU A 320 -4.35 -2.18 -5.69
CA LEU A 320 -4.92 -3.46 -6.12
C LEU A 320 -6.40 -3.58 -5.78
N MET A 321 -6.79 -3.20 -4.57
CA MET A 321 -8.18 -3.30 -4.10
C MET A 321 -9.10 -2.31 -4.80
N VAL A 322 -8.63 -1.11 -5.11
CA VAL A 322 -9.44 -0.09 -5.78
C VAL A 322 -9.47 -0.21 -7.30
N THR A 323 -8.51 -0.91 -7.92
CA THR A 323 -8.44 -1.07 -9.39
C THR A 323 -9.75 -1.59 -10.01
N PRO A 324 -10.43 -2.63 -9.48
CA PRO A 324 -11.72 -3.07 -10.01
C PRO A 324 -12.79 -1.98 -9.96
N ILE A 325 -12.82 -1.17 -8.89
CA ILE A 325 -13.77 -0.05 -8.73
C ILE A 325 -13.48 1.03 -9.77
N VAL A 326 -12.21 1.43 -9.90
CA VAL A 326 -11.78 2.46 -10.85
C VAL A 326 -12.12 2.04 -12.29
N ASN A 327 -11.83 0.79 -12.67
CA ASN A 327 -12.11 0.27 -14.00
C ASN A 327 -13.62 0.20 -14.28
N ALA A 328 -14.42 -0.19 -13.28
CA ALA A 328 -15.87 -0.18 -13.39
C ALA A 328 -16.39 1.25 -13.60
N THR A 329 -15.96 2.21 -12.79
CA THR A 329 -16.37 3.61 -12.92
C THR A 329 -15.97 4.20 -14.28
N LYS A 330 -14.77 3.89 -14.79
CA LYS A 330 -14.32 4.29 -16.14
C LYS A 330 -15.24 3.75 -17.23
N ALA A 331 -15.71 2.51 -17.12
CA ALA A 331 -16.61 1.91 -18.11
C ALA A 331 -17.98 2.61 -18.19
N TRP A 332 -18.39 3.31 -17.12
CA TRP A 332 -19.63 4.08 -17.09
C TRP A 332 -19.46 5.49 -17.67
N ILE A 333 -18.26 6.08 -17.56
CA ILE A 333 -17.93 7.41 -18.08
C ILE A 333 -17.57 7.29 -19.56
N ARG A 334 -18.58 7.41 -20.44
CA ARG A 334 -18.43 7.20 -21.90
C ARG A 334 -17.95 8.45 -22.68
N TYR A 335 -17.37 9.43 -21.99
CA TYR A 335 -16.96 10.70 -22.59
C TYR A 335 -15.58 10.62 -23.28
N PRO A 336 -15.34 11.41 -24.34
CA PRO A 336 -14.06 11.48 -25.06
C PRO A 336 -13.00 12.28 -24.29
N CYS A 337 -12.85 12.03 -22.99
CA CYS A 337 -11.83 12.65 -22.16
C CYS A 337 -10.53 11.83 -22.21
N ASP A 338 -9.40 12.51 -21.97
CA ASP A 338 -8.10 11.83 -21.81
C ASP A 338 -8.21 10.78 -20.68
N LYS A 339 -7.89 9.52 -21.01
CA LYS A 339 -7.93 8.38 -20.09
C LYS A 339 -7.13 8.65 -18.81
N ARG A 340 -6.05 9.42 -18.91
CA ARG A 340 -5.19 9.78 -17.76
C ARG A 340 -5.87 10.76 -16.81
N VAL A 341 -6.61 11.73 -17.34
CA VAL A 341 -7.36 12.72 -16.53
C VAL A 341 -8.54 12.05 -15.83
N VAL A 342 -9.26 11.17 -16.53
CA VAL A 342 -10.35 10.38 -15.92
C VAL A 342 -9.80 9.48 -14.82
N ASN A 343 -8.65 8.82 -15.03
CA ASN A 343 -8.03 8.00 -14.01
C ASN A 343 -7.64 8.81 -12.76
N LEU A 344 -7.01 9.97 -12.96
CA LEU A 344 -6.61 10.85 -11.87
C LEU A 344 -7.80 11.36 -11.07
N PHE A 345 -8.87 11.78 -11.75
CA PHE A 345 -10.09 12.26 -11.09
C PHE A 345 -10.78 11.14 -10.30
N VAL A 346 -11.08 10.01 -10.95
CA VAL A 346 -11.77 8.87 -10.31
C VAL A 346 -10.96 8.33 -9.13
N GLY A 347 -9.64 8.16 -9.29
CA GLY A 347 -8.76 7.69 -8.22
C GLY A 347 -8.73 8.65 -7.03
N THR A 348 -8.63 9.96 -7.30
CA THR A 348 -8.59 10.98 -6.23
C THR A 348 -9.92 11.07 -5.49
N THR A 349 -11.05 11.11 -6.21
CA THR A 349 -12.39 11.11 -5.59
C THR A 349 -12.60 9.88 -4.72
N LEU A 350 -12.14 8.71 -5.19
CA LEU A 350 -12.27 7.47 -4.44
C LEU A 350 -11.48 7.53 -3.11
N VAL A 351 -10.21 7.94 -3.14
CA VAL A 351 -9.38 8.11 -1.92
C VAL A 351 -9.97 9.14 -0.96
N ILE A 352 -10.49 10.26 -1.46
CA ILE A 352 -11.15 11.27 -0.62
C ILE A 352 -12.40 10.68 0.04
N SER A 353 -13.21 9.93 -0.69
CA SER A 353 -14.43 9.36 -0.13
C SER A 353 -14.13 8.32 0.96
N THR A 354 -13.16 7.43 0.75
CA THR A 354 -12.75 6.44 1.75
C THR A 354 -12.13 7.10 2.98
N LEU A 355 -11.40 8.21 2.79
CA LEU A 355 -10.87 9.05 3.87
C LEU A 355 -11.99 9.61 4.73
N LEU A 356 -13.05 10.17 4.12
CA LEU A 356 -14.20 10.69 4.86
C LEU A 356 -14.87 9.60 5.72
N VAL A 357 -15.02 8.38 5.17
CA VAL A 357 -15.57 7.26 5.93
C VAL A 357 -14.64 6.83 7.07
N ALA A 358 -13.33 6.78 6.83
CA ALA A 358 -12.33 6.46 7.85
C ALA A 358 -12.35 7.46 9.01
N LEU A 359 -12.51 8.76 8.71
CA LEU A 359 -12.63 9.81 9.72
C LEU A 359 -13.94 9.76 10.51
N ALA A 360 -15.03 9.28 9.89
CA ALA A 360 -16.34 9.14 10.53
C ALA A 360 -16.44 7.91 11.44
N VAL A 361 -15.80 6.79 11.07
CA VAL A 361 -15.89 5.51 11.79
C VAL A 361 -14.49 4.89 11.97
N PRO A 362 -13.62 5.46 12.82
CA PRO A 362 -12.22 5.02 12.98
C PRO A 362 -12.07 3.78 13.89
N PHE A 363 -12.96 2.78 13.73
CA PHE A 363 -12.95 1.55 14.55
C PHE A 363 -12.59 0.34 13.70
N PHE A 364 -11.28 0.05 13.59
CA PHE A 364 -10.77 -1.00 12.71
C PHE A 364 -11.41 -2.38 12.97
N GLY A 365 -11.36 -2.88 14.20
CA GLY A 365 -11.86 -4.23 14.54
C GLY A 365 -13.35 -4.43 14.23
N SER A 366 -14.18 -3.43 14.58
CA SER A 366 -15.62 -3.48 14.33
C SER A 366 -15.96 -3.39 12.84
N LEU A 367 -15.25 -2.54 12.09
CA LEU A 367 -15.41 -2.44 10.64
C LEU A 367 -15.05 -3.76 9.97
N MET A 368 -13.87 -4.31 10.28
CA MET A 368 -13.39 -5.54 9.63
C MET A 368 -14.19 -6.78 10.01
N SER A 369 -14.67 -6.86 11.25
CA SER A 369 -15.58 -7.94 11.65
C SER A 369 -16.91 -7.85 10.90
N LEU A 370 -17.46 -6.64 10.66
CA LEU A 370 -18.68 -6.49 9.87
C LEU A 370 -18.47 -6.81 8.38
N VAL A 371 -17.38 -6.30 7.79
CA VAL A 371 -16.99 -6.58 6.40
C VAL A 371 -16.81 -8.08 6.21
N GLY A 372 -16.08 -8.74 7.11
CA GLY A 372 -15.86 -10.17 7.10
C GLY A 372 -17.15 -10.99 7.23
N ALA A 373 -18.01 -10.62 8.19
CA ALA A 373 -19.26 -11.32 8.48
C ALA A 373 -20.19 -11.35 7.27
N PHE A 374 -20.37 -10.21 6.59
CA PHE A 374 -21.39 -10.07 5.57
C PHE A 374 -20.81 -10.03 4.16
N LEU A 375 -19.91 -9.09 3.89
CA LEU A 375 -19.44 -8.81 2.54
C LEU A 375 -18.46 -9.89 2.07
N SER A 376 -17.44 -10.20 2.88
CA SER A 376 -16.42 -11.17 2.48
C SER A 376 -16.94 -12.58 2.38
N ILE A 377 -17.77 -13.05 3.34
CA ILE A 377 -18.37 -14.38 3.19
C ILE A 377 -19.27 -14.47 1.94
N THR A 378 -19.97 -13.38 1.60
CA THR A 378 -20.85 -13.32 0.43
C THR A 378 -20.05 -13.32 -0.87
N ALA A 379 -19.12 -12.40 -1.03
CA ALA A 379 -18.34 -12.24 -2.26
C ALA A 379 -17.25 -13.31 -2.44
N SER A 380 -16.64 -13.78 -1.36
CA SER A 380 -15.49 -14.69 -1.46
C SER A 380 -15.85 -16.16 -1.35
N VAL A 381 -17.00 -16.50 -0.76
CA VAL A 381 -17.42 -17.90 -0.58
C VAL A 381 -18.78 -18.19 -1.20
N MET A 382 -19.82 -17.42 -0.86
CA MET A 382 -21.18 -17.74 -1.30
C MET A 382 -21.40 -17.54 -2.81
N LEU A 383 -21.09 -16.35 -3.33
CA LEU A 383 -21.33 -16.00 -4.73
C LEU A 383 -20.57 -16.89 -5.73
N PRO A 384 -19.27 -17.21 -5.55
CA PRO A 384 -18.57 -18.13 -6.45
C PRO A 384 -19.21 -19.52 -6.50
N CYS A 385 -19.66 -20.03 -5.35
CA CYS A 385 -20.36 -21.31 -5.26
C CYS A 385 -21.69 -21.29 -6.02
N VAL A 386 -22.50 -20.24 -5.82
CA VAL A 386 -23.79 -20.08 -6.49
C VAL A 386 -23.62 -19.92 -8.00
N PHE A 387 -22.68 -19.08 -8.44
CA PHE A 387 -22.39 -18.91 -9.87
C PHE A 387 -21.89 -20.20 -10.50
N TYR A 388 -20.99 -20.92 -9.83
CA TYR A 388 -20.48 -22.20 -10.32
C TYR A 388 -21.60 -23.23 -10.49
N LEU A 389 -22.48 -23.43 -9.50
CA LEU A 389 -23.60 -24.37 -9.63
C LEU A 389 -24.46 -24.06 -10.86
N LYS A 390 -24.71 -22.77 -11.11
CA LYS A 390 -25.54 -22.32 -12.22
C LYS A 390 -24.85 -22.46 -13.58
N ILE A 391 -23.57 -22.08 -13.67
CA ILE A 391 -22.78 -22.10 -14.91
C ILE A 391 -22.41 -23.53 -15.31
N SER A 392 -21.97 -24.37 -14.36
CA SER A 392 -21.53 -25.74 -14.63
C SER A 392 -22.68 -26.73 -14.86
N GLY A 393 -23.91 -26.38 -14.47
CA GLY A 393 -25.05 -27.30 -14.49
C GLY A 393 -24.97 -28.41 -13.43
N THR A 394 -24.02 -28.35 -12.50
CA THR A 394 -23.79 -29.39 -11.47
C THR A 394 -25.02 -29.62 -10.58
N TYR A 395 -25.87 -28.61 -10.42
CA TYR A 395 -27.14 -28.73 -9.69
C TYR A 395 -28.09 -29.82 -10.25
N GLN A 396 -27.93 -30.22 -11.50
CA GLN A 396 -28.75 -31.26 -12.13
C GLN A 396 -28.23 -32.68 -11.88
N ARG A 397 -26.97 -32.83 -11.46
CA ARG A 397 -26.27 -34.14 -11.40
C ARG A 397 -26.35 -34.84 -10.05
N PHE A 398 -26.76 -34.13 -8.98
CA PHE A 398 -26.89 -34.65 -7.60
C PHE A 398 -25.68 -35.50 -7.11
N ASN A 399 -24.46 -35.11 -7.50
CA ASN A 399 -23.23 -35.80 -7.12
C ASN A 399 -22.65 -35.23 -5.81
N GLY A 400 -21.57 -35.83 -5.30
CA GLY A 400 -20.90 -35.37 -4.07
C GLY A 400 -20.45 -33.90 -4.13
N GLU A 401 -20.06 -33.41 -5.32
CA GLU A 401 -19.69 -32.00 -5.53
C GLU A 401 -20.87 -31.05 -5.32
N PHE A 402 -22.08 -31.41 -5.79
CA PHE A 402 -23.29 -30.65 -5.52
C PHE A 402 -23.56 -30.52 -4.01
N PHE A 403 -23.46 -31.62 -3.27
CA PHE A 403 -23.67 -31.60 -1.81
C PHE A 403 -22.62 -30.77 -1.09
N ALA A 404 -21.34 -30.89 -1.48
CA ALA A 404 -20.25 -30.11 -0.90
C ALA A 404 -20.45 -28.59 -1.14
N VAL A 405 -20.74 -28.19 -2.37
CA VAL A 405 -20.96 -26.77 -2.71
C VAL A 405 -22.21 -26.22 -2.01
N SER A 406 -23.28 -27.02 -1.94
CA SER A 406 -24.52 -26.63 -1.23
C SER A 406 -24.31 -26.45 0.27
N LEU A 407 -23.49 -27.32 0.90
CA LEU A 407 -23.11 -27.19 2.30
C LEU A 407 -22.30 -25.92 2.55
N ILE A 408 -21.35 -25.60 1.67
CA ILE A 408 -20.58 -24.35 1.76
C ILE A 408 -21.50 -23.13 1.69
N ILE A 409 -22.46 -23.11 0.75
CA ILE A 409 -23.46 -22.03 0.64
C ILE A 409 -24.27 -21.91 1.93
N LEU A 410 -24.78 -23.02 2.48
CA LEU A 410 -25.56 -23.01 3.72
C LEU A 410 -24.76 -22.44 4.90
N MET A 411 -23.50 -22.88 5.04
CA MET A 411 -22.60 -22.38 6.07
C MET A 411 -22.30 -20.89 5.89
N SER A 412 -22.09 -20.42 4.66
CA SER A 412 -21.90 -19.00 4.36
C SER A 412 -23.11 -18.15 4.74
N VAL A 413 -24.33 -18.63 4.46
CA VAL A 413 -25.57 -17.95 4.87
C VAL A 413 -25.69 -17.88 6.39
N ALA A 414 -25.39 -18.99 7.09
CA ALA A 414 -25.42 -19.01 8.55
C ALA A 414 -24.42 -18.02 9.15
N VAL A 415 -23.19 -17.97 8.64
CA VAL A 415 -22.17 -17.00 9.05
C VAL A 415 -22.60 -15.56 8.77
N ALA A 416 -23.17 -15.30 7.58
CA ALA A 416 -23.65 -13.97 7.22
C ALA A 416 -24.74 -13.45 8.15
N ILE A 417 -25.73 -14.28 8.47
CA ILE A 417 -26.86 -13.90 9.33
C ILE A 417 -26.38 -13.78 10.78
N PHE A 418 -25.77 -14.83 11.31
CA PHE A 418 -25.40 -14.90 12.73
C PHE A 418 -24.25 -13.94 13.07
N GLY A 419 -23.22 -13.89 12.23
CA GLY A 419 -22.08 -12.99 12.39
C GLY A 419 -22.49 -11.52 12.35
N SER A 420 -23.35 -11.13 11.40
CA SER A 420 -23.83 -9.74 11.32
C SER A 420 -24.69 -9.36 12.51
N TYR A 421 -25.61 -10.25 12.93
CA TYR A 421 -26.46 -10.01 14.10
C TYR A 421 -25.63 -9.84 15.38
N CYS A 422 -24.71 -10.76 15.66
CA CYS A 422 -23.86 -10.71 16.86
C CYS A 422 -22.97 -9.48 16.88
N ASN A 423 -22.31 -9.15 15.76
CA ASN A 423 -21.44 -7.97 15.68
C ASN A 423 -22.22 -6.66 15.86
N LEU A 424 -23.43 -6.56 15.31
CA LEU A 424 -24.27 -5.38 15.48
C LEU A 424 -24.79 -5.26 16.92
N LYS A 425 -25.24 -6.37 17.52
CA LYS A 425 -25.70 -6.42 18.91
C LYS A 425 -24.59 -5.98 19.88
N ASN A 426 -23.39 -6.55 19.75
CA ASN A 426 -22.26 -6.22 20.62
C ASN A 426 -21.91 -4.72 20.54
N LYS A 427 -22.02 -4.12 19.34
CA LYS A 427 -21.77 -2.68 19.15
C LYS A 427 -22.87 -1.81 19.76
N MET A 428 -24.14 -2.21 19.65
CA MET A 428 -25.24 -1.50 20.32
C MET A 428 -25.08 -1.55 21.84
N GLU A 429 -24.72 -2.71 22.41
CA GLU A 429 -24.48 -2.86 23.85
C GLU A 429 -23.32 -1.97 24.35
N GLN A 430 -22.22 -1.89 23.59
CA GLN A 430 -21.11 -0.97 23.88
C GLN A 430 -21.53 0.51 23.81
N THR A 431 -22.37 0.87 22.83
CA THR A 431 -22.89 2.25 22.69
C THR A 431 -23.83 2.60 23.85
N HIS A 432 -24.64 1.65 24.32
CA HIS A 432 -25.51 1.83 25.48
C HIS A 432 -24.74 1.94 26.81
N HIS A 433 -23.63 1.21 26.97
CA HIS A 433 -22.76 1.35 28.15
C HIS A 433 -21.86 2.61 28.10
N GLY A 434 -21.55 3.14 26.92
CA GLY A 434 -20.86 4.43 26.76
C GLY A 434 -21.72 5.66 27.10
N ILE A 435 -23.05 5.50 27.17
CA ILE A 435 -24.01 6.53 27.62
C ILE A 435 -24.27 6.41 29.14
N GLY A 436 -23.87 5.31 29.77
CA GLY A 436 -23.90 5.15 31.22
C GLY A 436 -22.74 5.90 31.88
N ILE A 437 -23.06 6.89 32.70
CA ILE A 437 -22.11 7.65 33.53
C ILE A 437 -21.15 6.68 34.24
N LYS A 438 -19.87 6.66 33.83
CA LYS A 438 -18.81 6.08 34.66
C LYS A 438 -18.61 6.99 35.86
N VAL A 439 -19.26 6.66 36.97
CA VAL A 439 -18.94 7.22 38.28
C VAL A 439 -17.57 6.66 38.68
N TYR A 440 -16.53 7.47 38.52
CA TYR A 440 -15.24 7.18 39.14
C TYR A 440 -15.42 7.33 40.65
N THR A 441 -15.42 6.22 41.37
CA THR A 441 -15.24 6.24 42.82
C THR A 441 -13.80 6.67 43.07
N THR A 442 -13.63 7.85 43.68
CA THR A 442 -12.34 8.37 44.12
C THR A 442 -11.73 7.42 45.14
N ALA A 443 -10.71 6.66 44.74
CA ALA A 443 -9.82 6.01 45.68
C ALA A 443 -8.91 7.09 46.31
N THR A 444 -8.89 7.12 47.63
CA THR A 444 -8.05 7.96 48.49
C THR A 444 -6.55 7.79 48.17
N PRO A 445 -5.74 8.86 48.18
CA PRO A 445 -4.29 8.76 48.06
C PRO A 445 -3.65 8.29 49.38
N PRO A 446 -2.49 7.59 49.33
CA PRO A 446 -1.71 7.25 50.54
C PRO A 446 -0.97 8.48 51.10
N PRO A 447 -0.50 8.43 52.36
CA PRO A 447 -0.09 9.62 53.13
C PRO A 447 1.26 10.20 52.68
N GLU A 448 1.38 11.52 52.81
CA GLU A 448 2.60 12.32 52.67
C GLU A 448 3.67 11.93 53.71
N GLU A 449 4.92 11.80 53.27
CA GLU A 449 6.10 11.86 54.14
C GLU A 449 6.72 13.27 54.07
N ASP A 450 6.94 13.84 55.26
CA ASP A 450 7.50 15.18 55.50
C ASP A 450 9.00 15.32 55.15
N PRO A 451 9.51 16.53 54.87
CA PRO A 451 10.87 16.77 54.40
C PRO A 451 11.88 17.02 55.54
N THR A 452 13.13 16.60 55.35
CA THR A 452 14.29 16.99 56.19
C THR A 452 15.41 17.61 55.34
N PRO A 453 16.26 18.48 55.92
CA PRO A 453 16.72 19.68 55.23
C PRO A 453 18.13 19.62 54.64
N LEU A 454 18.32 20.55 53.71
CA LEU A 454 19.50 21.02 53.00
C LEU A 454 20.84 20.93 53.76
N SER A 455 21.85 20.33 53.14
CA SER A 455 23.27 20.58 53.43
C SER A 455 23.97 21.15 52.20
N SER A 456 24.54 22.34 52.39
CA SER A 456 25.27 23.16 51.42
C SER A 456 26.75 22.79 51.34
N LEU A 457 27.32 22.83 50.12
CA LEU A 457 28.74 23.12 49.87
C LEU A 457 28.90 23.74 48.46
N PRO A 458 29.88 24.62 48.25
CA PRO A 458 29.85 25.64 47.19
C PRO A 458 30.39 25.13 45.84
N ARG A 459 29.78 25.63 44.74
CA ARG A 459 30.28 25.47 43.37
C ARG A 459 31.32 26.55 43.06
N LEU A 460 32.48 26.13 42.56
CA LEU A 460 33.43 26.97 41.82
C LEU A 460 32.93 27.21 40.37
N PRO A 461 33.34 28.31 39.70
CA PRO A 461 32.82 28.69 38.39
C PRO A 461 33.53 27.93 37.25
N PRO A 462 32.86 27.67 36.11
CA PRO A 462 33.53 27.11 34.95
C PRO A 462 34.13 28.19 34.06
N GLU A 463 35.36 27.97 33.62
CA GLU A 463 36.02 28.75 32.56
C GLU A 463 35.37 28.53 31.17
N PRO A 464 35.43 29.53 30.27
CA PRO A 464 34.87 29.43 28.93
C PRO A 464 35.91 28.89 27.93
N GLY A 465 35.60 27.80 27.22
CA GLY A 465 36.51 27.41 26.13
C GLY A 465 36.23 26.12 25.39
N ARG A 466 35.08 25.98 24.70
CA ARG A 466 35.01 25.01 23.56
C ARG A 466 33.88 25.20 22.55
N LYS A 467 33.57 26.44 22.15
CA LYS A 467 32.71 26.69 20.97
C LYS A 467 33.49 26.49 19.66
N ARG A 468 33.84 25.24 19.34
CA ARG A 468 34.25 24.83 17.96
C ARG A 468 34.35 23.32 17.72
N LYS A 469 34.24 22.47 18.76
CA LYS A 469 34.25 20.99 18.61
C LYS A 469 32.87 20.32 18.67
N VAL A 470 31.80 21.07 18.94
CA VAL A 470 30.41 20.55 18.97
C VAL A 470 29.76 20.59 17.57
N VAL A 471 30.18 21.51 16.70
CA VAL A 471 29.60 21.69 15.36
C VAL A 471 29.99 20.56 14.40
N ALA A 472 31.20 20.02 14.50
CA ALA A 472 31.64 18.89 13.67
C ALA A 472 30.96 17.56 14.06
N LYS A 473 30.57 17.39 15.34
CA LYS A 473 29.91 16.16 15.81
C LYS A 473 28.42 16.11 15.45
N GLY A 474 27.72 17.26 15.37
CA GLY A 474 26.33 17.31 14.92
C GLY A 474 26.19 16.95 13.44
N VAL A 475 27.01 17.58 12.59
CA VAL A 475 27.03 17.35 11.13
C VAL A 475 27.35 15.90 10.78
N GLN A 476 28.30 15.27 11.48
CA GLN A 476 28.69 13.89 11.21
C GLN A 476 27.69 12.85 11.74
N LYS A 477 26.88 13.20 12.75
CA LYS A 477 25.86 12.30 13.33
C LYS A 477 24.56 12.31 12.50
N THR A 478 24.24 13.43 11.84
CA THR A 478 23.13 13.52 10.88
C THR A 478 23.47 12.82 9.56
N ILE A 479 24.67 13.04 9.01
CA ILE A 479 25.10 12.43 7.73
C ILE A 479 25.18 10.90 7.79
N SER A 480 25.56 10.32 8.94
CA SER A 480 25.64 8.86 9.08
C SER A 480 24.27 8.16 9.12
N LYS A 481 23.17 8.88 9.43
CA LYS A 481 21.82 8.30 9.54
C LYS A 481 20.97 8.48 8.27
N THR A 482 21.29 9.44 7.40
CA THR A 482 20.50 9.78 6.19
C THR A 482 21.23 9.54 4.87
N SER A 483 22.43 8.96 4.87
CA SER A 483 23.24 8.75 3.66
C SER A 483 22.52 8.02 2.51
N MET A 484 21.51 7.19 2.79
CA MET A 484 20.68 6.55 1.74
C MET A 484 19.59 7.49 1.19
N LEU A 485 19.02 8.37 2.02
CA LEU A 485 17.93 9.27 1.62
C LEU A 485 18.42 10.44 0.74
N VAL A 486 19.64 10.91 0.98
CA VAL A 486 20.25 12.03 0.23
C VAL A 486 20.30 11.75 -1.27
N ASN A 487 20.46 10.48 -1.65
CA ASN A 487 20.51 10.06 -3.06
C ASN A 487 19.20 10.27 -3.82
N PHE A 488 18.08 10.51 -3.11
CA PHE A 488 16.76 10.75 -3.70
C PHE A 488 16.41 12.23 -3.86
N LEU A 489 17.24 13.14 -3.34
CA LEU A 489 17.02 14.58 -3.39
C LEU A 489 17.90 15.27 -4.45
N PRO A 490 17.46 16.41 -5.00
CA PRO A 490 18.36 17.31 -5.71
C PRO A 490 19.47 17.78 -4.76
N THR A 491 20.70 17.37 -5.04
CA THR A 491 21.88 17.61 -4.19
C THR A 491 22.04 19.08 -3.81
N GLY A 492 21.75 20.00 -4.75
CA GLY A 492 21.84 21.44 -4.53
C GLY A 492 20.81 21.98 -3.53
N THR A 493 19.58 21.45 -3.52
CA THR A 493 18.51 21.91 -2.62
C THR A 493 18.80 21.53 -1.17
N LEU A 494 19.24 20.28 -0.94
CA LEU A 494 19.61 19.82 0.39
C LEU A 494 20.83 20.58 0.94
N LEU A 495 21.86 20.78 0.12
CA LEU A 495 23.04 21.56 0.52
C LEU A 495 22.67 23.01 0.86
N THR A 496 21.78 23.62 0.08
CA THR A 496 21.30 24.98 0.35
C THR A 496 20.57 25.05 1.69
N PHE A 497 19.67 24.10 1.95
CA PHE A 497 18.99 23.97 3.24
C PHE A 497 19.99 23.86 4.40
N GLU A 498 20.95 22.94 4.32
CA GLU A 498 21.95 22.70 5.37
C GLU A 498 22.89 23.91 5.60
N MET A 499 23.21 24.67 4.55
CA MET A 499 24.05 25.86 4.66
C MET A 499 23.29 27.07 5.22
N VAL A 500 22.02 27.24 4.84
CA VAL A 500 21.21 28.40 5.24
C VAL A 500 20.60 28.21 6.63
N LEU A 501 20.21 26.99 7.01
CA LEU A 501 19.59 26.69 8.29
C LEU A 501 20.38 27.20 9.52
N PRO A 502 21.71 27.03 9.64
CA PRO A 502 22.49 27.61 10.74
C PRO A 502 22.52 29.14 10.76
N SER A 503 22.34 29.79 9.61
CA SER A 503 22.32 31.26 9.52
C SER A 503 20.97 31.82 10.00
N VAL A 504 19.90 31.06 9.81
CA VAL A 504 18.54 31.37 10.31
C VAL A 504 18.46 31.05 11.81
N TYR A 505 18.98 29.90 12.24
CA TYR A 505 18.99 29.46 13.65
C TYR A 505 20.25 29.95 14.39
N ARG A 506 20.29 31.24 14.72
CA ARG A 506 21.55 31.89 15.16
C ARG A 506 21.87 31.68 16.65
N HIS A 507 20.88 31.61 17.56
CA HIS A 507 21.12 31.74 19.01
C HIS A 507 20.39 30.74 19.93
N GLY A 508 19.65 29.75 19.39
CA GLY A 508 18.92 28.78 20.21
C GLY A 508 17.50 29.22 20.61
N ASP A 509 17.19 30.51 20.46
CA ASP A 509 15.85 31.05 20.73
C ASP A 509 15.00 31.11 19.44
N CYS A 510 13.81 30.50 19.49
CA CYS A 510 12.85 30.50 18.39
C CYS A 510 11.92 31.72 18.48
N SER A 511 12.34 32.85 17.91
CA SER A 511 11.46 34.01 17.76
C SER A 511 10.47 33.83 16.61
N HIS A 512 9.33 34.52 16.65
CA HIS A 512 8.31 34.46 15.58
C HIS A 512 8.89 34.78 14.19
N VAL A 513 9.89 35.66 14.11
CA VAL A 513 10.60 35.98 12.86
C VAL A 513 11.43 34.79 12.39
N THR A 514 12.15 34.13 13.30
CA THR A 514 12.97 32.95 13.01
C THR A 514 12.12 31.79 12.52
N THR A 515 10.96 31.56 13.16
CA THR A 515 10.00 30.54 12.75
C THR A 515 9.45 30.81 11.34
N ILE A 516 9.09 32.06 11.01
CA ILE A 516 8.67 32.43 9.65
C ILE A 516 9.79 32.18 8.63
N MET A 517 11.04 32.51 8.97
CA MET A 517 12.18 32.26 8.09
C MET A 517 12.42 30.76 7.87
N ILE A 518 12.28 29.93 8.90
CA ILE A 518 12.38 28.47 8.78
C ILE A 518 11.24 27.93 7.89
N TYR A 519 9.99 28.34 8.10
CA TYR A 519 8.89 27.94 7.22
C TYR A 519 9.10 28.37 5.76
N SER A 520 9.60 29.58 5.56
CA SER A 520 9.92 30.09 4.22
C SER A 520 11.02 29.25 3.56
N LEU A 521 12.08 28.92 4.31
CA LEU A 521 13.17 28.07 3.83
C LEU A 521 12.67 26.65 3.48
N LEU A 522 11.86 26.04 4.34
CA LEU A 522 11.26 24.72 4.11
C LEU A 522 10.38 24.71 2.87
N CYS A 523 9.51 25.71 2.71
CA CYS A 523 8.63 25.85 1.56
C CYS A 523 9.41 26.02 0.26
N LEU A 524 10.40 26.91 0.24
CA LEU A 524 11.26 27.13 -0.93
C LEU A 524 12.04 25.86 -1.31
N CYS A 525 12.59 25.14 -0.32
CA CYS A 525 13.32 23.91 -0.58
C CYS A 525 12.39 22.77 -1.02
N ALA A 526 11.18 22.66 -0.47
CA ALA A 526 10.19 21.69 -0.91
C ALA A 526 9.75 21.96 -2.37
N LEU A 527 9.44 23.21 -2.71
CA LEU A 527 9.13 23.61 -4.08
C LEU A 527 10.30 23.30 -5.02
N SER A 528 11.52 23.63 -4.61
CA SER A 528 12.73 23.31 -5.37
C SER A 528 12.91 21.81 -5.59
N CYS A 529 12.69 20.98 -4.56
CA CYS A 529 12.70 19.52 -4.68
C CYS A 529 11.67 19.03 -5.70
N PHE A 530 10.47 19.60 -5.69
CA PHE A 530 9.43 19.26 -6.65
C PHE A 530 9.81 19.65 -8.09
N PHE A 531 10.25 20.89 -8.31
CA PHE A 531 10.50 21.42 -9.65
C PHE A 531 11.71 20.78 -10.34
N PHE A 532 12.78 20.44 -9.62
CA PHE A 532 13.99 19.90 -10.25
C PHE A 532 13.80 18.51 -10.87
N HIS A 533 12.80 17.73 -10.46
CA HIS A 533 12.47 16.46 -11.12
C HIS A 533 11.79 16.61 -12.48
N PHE A 534 11.38 17.83 -12.84
CA PHE A 534 10.91 18.16 -14.19
C PHE A 534 12.02 18.72 -15.08
N THR A 535 13.28 18.70 -14.61
CA THR A 535 14.43 19.08 -15.44
C THR A 535 15.08 17.83 -16.03
N ASP A 536 15.56 17.96 -17.26
CA ASP A 536 16.29 16.89 -17.94
C ASP A 536 17.43 17.50 -18.75
N SER A 537 18.35 16.64 -19.18
CA SER A 537 19.43 17.03 -20.07
C SER A 537 19.51 16.13 -21.30
N PHE A 538 20.05 16.67 -22.37
CA PHE A 538 20.44 15.89 -23.53
C PHE A 538 21.78 16.39 -24.08
N ARG A 539 22.45 15.51 -24.81
CA ARG A 539 23.71 15.84 -25.46
C ARG A 539 23.45 16.21 -26.91
N GLY A 540 23.82 17.43 -27.29
CA GLY A 540 23.69 17.94 -28.65
C GLY A 540 24.68 17.29 -29.63
N PRO A 541 24.50 17.53 -30.94
CA PRO A 541 25.39 17.02 -31.98
C PRO A 541 26.84 17.53 -31.84
N ASP A 542 27.02 18.68 -31.19
CA ASP A 542 28.27 19.33 -30.85
C ASP A 542 28.96 18.71 -29.60
N GLY A 543 28.33 17.72 -28.97
CA GLY A 543 28.83 17.06 -27.77
C GLY A 543 28.56 17.82 -26.46
N THR A 544 27.95 19.02 -26.53
CA THR A 544 27.58 19.85 -25.37
C THR A 544 26.32 19.33 -24.70
N VAL A 545 26.24 19.41 -23.37
CA VAL A 545 25.05 19.02 -22.60
C VAL A 545 24.15 20.24 -22.41
N TYR A 546 22.92 20.13 -22.89
CA TYR A 546 21.90 21.16 -22.72
C TYR A 546 20.87 20.74 -21.68
N TYR A 547 20.46 21.68 -20.84
CA TYR A 547 19.45 21.48 -19.80
C TYR A 547 18.17 22.23 -20.13
N GLY A 548 17.03 21.65 -19.75
CA GLY A 548 15.72 22.27 -19.94
C GLY A 548 14.64 21.71 -19.02
N PHE A 549 13.46 22.33 -19.11
CA PHE A 549 12.23 21.84 -18.49
C PHE A 549 11.47 20.92 -19.41
N VAL A 550 11.06 19.78 -18.88
CA VAL A 550 10.21 18.82 -19.57
C VAL A 550 8.78 19.40 -19.61
N THR A 551 8.24 19.56 -20.82
CA THR A 551 6.87 20.04 -21.05
C THR A 551 6.05 18.97 -21.78
N PRO A 552 4.72 19.10 -21.86
CA PRO A 552 3.90 18.19 -22.69
C PRO A 552 4.33 18.16 -24.17
N ASN A 553 4.99 19.23 -24.64
CA ASN A 553 5.40 19.41 -26.03
C ASN A 553 6.87 19.03 -26.31
N GLY A 554 7.61 18.56 -25.30
CA GLY A 554 9.06 18.26 -25.38
C GLY A 554 9.89 19.07 -24.39
N LEU A 555 11.21 19.15 -24.60
CA LEU A 555 12.15 19.78 -23.67
C LEU A 555 12.33 21.29 -23.93
N ALA A 556 11.81 22.15 -23.06
CA ALA A 556 12.02 23.59 -23.12
C ALA A 556 13.42 23.98 -22.57
N LEU A 557 14.34 24.33 -23.45
CA LEU A 557 15.73 24.63 -23.11
C LEU A 557 15.90 25.94 -22.31
N PHE A 558 16.81 25.95 -21.34
CA PHE A 558 17.14 27.16 -20.56
C PHE A 558 17.91 28.22 -21.36
N LYS A 559 18.69 27.78 -22.35
CA LYS A 559 19.42 28.65 -23.28
C LYS A 559 19.21 28.15 -24.71
N PRO A 560 18.27 28.73 -25.47
CA PRO A 560 18.18 28.45 -26.89
C PRO A 560 19.36 29.10 -27.60
N GLY A 561 20.44 28.33 -27.84
CA GLY A 561 21.47 28.72 -28.80
C GLY A 561 20.90 28.61 -30.22
N LEU A 562 21.31 29.49 -31.13
CA LEU A 562 20.64 29.76 -32.41
C LEU A 562 20.57 28.60 -33.44
N GLU A 563 21.01 27.37 -33.13
CA GLU A 563 21.08 26.26 -34.09
C GLU A 563 20.68 24.88 -33.52
N VAL A 564 20.17 24.77 -32.29
CA VAL A 564 19.81 23.47 -31.68
C VAL A 564 18.29 23.35 -31.51
N GLU A 565 17.65 22.51 -32.34
CA GLU A 565 16.23 22.21 -32.23
C GLU A 565 15.95 21.36 -30.97
N SER A 566 14.90 21.70 -30.23
CA SER A 566 14.51 20.98 -29.02
C SER A 566 14.07 19.54 -29.34
N PRO A 567 14.58 18.53 -28.60
CA PRO A 567 14.11 17.17 -28.74
C PRO A 567 12.61 17.06 -28.41
N LYS A 568 11.84 16.51 -29.37
CA LYS A 568 10.39 16.25 -29.23
C LYS A 568 10.04 14.79 -28.97
N ASP A 569 11.05 13.94 -28.78
CA ASP A 569 10.87 12.52 -28.48
C ASP A 569 9.97 12.33 -27.25
N ASP A 570 9.19 11.25 -27.24
CA ASP A 570 8.30 10.93 -26.12
C ASP A 570 9.04 10.78 -24.78
N LYS A 571 10.33 10.41 -24.83
CA LYS A 571 11.19 10.38 -23.64
C LYS A 571 11.36 11.74 -23.00
N TYR A 572 11.24 12.87 -23.73
CA TYR A 572 11.42 14.24 -23.23
C TYR A 572 10.10 14.97 -22.98
N LYS A 573 8.98 14.24 -22.94
CA LYS A 573 7.66 14.74 -22.54
C LYS A 573 7.38 14.38 -21.09
N VAL A 574 6.50 15.16 -20.43
CA VAL A 574 6.22 14.97 -19.01
C VAL A 574 5.48 13.65 -18.75
N GLY A 575 6.14 12.78 -17.97
CA GLY A 575 5.66 11.46 -17.60
C GLY A 575 4.97 11.44 -16.23
N LEU A 576 4.23 10.37 -15.94
CA LEU A 576 3.67 10.16 -14.58
C LEU A 576 4.79 9.87 -13.57
N THR A 577 5.84 9.19 -14.03
CA THR A 577 7.05 8.89 -13.28
C THR A 577 7.70 10.15 -12.73
N ASP A 578 7.72 11.24 -13.51
CA ASP A 578 8.32 12.52 -13.12
C ASP A 578 7.57 13.13 -11.91
N PHE A 579 6.23 13.05 -11.90
CA PHE A 579 5.40 13.50 -10.75
C PHE A 579 5.58 12.62 -9.52
N VAL A 580 5.64 11.30 -9.69
CA VAL A 580 5.89 10.38 -8.57
C VAL A 580 7.25 10.72 -7.95
N HIS A 581 8.31 10.84 -8.74
CA HIS A 581 9.63 11.22 -8.23
C HIS A 581 9.65 12.60 -7.55
N ALA A 582 8.95 13.59 -8.10
CA ALA A 582 8.84 14.92 -7.52
C ALA A 582 8.20 14.88 -6.11
N VAL A 583 7.06 14.19 -5.96
CA VAL A 583 6.38 14.04 -4.66
C VAL A 583 7.24 13.27 -3.66
N MET A 584 7.85 12.15 -4.10
CA MET A 584 8.74 11.35 -3.27
C MET A 584 9.95 12.15 -2.77
N SER A 585 10.49 13.03 -3.61
CA SER A 585 11.58 13.93 -3.24
C SER A 585 11.15 14.97 -2.21
N VAL A 586 9.94 15.51 -2.32
CA VAL A 586 9.42 16.44 -1.29
C VAL A 586 9.26 15.72 0.04
N LEU A 587 8.70 14.51 0.04
CA LEU A 587 8.55 13.70 1.26
C LEU A 587 9.89 13.39 1.92
N VAL A 588 10.90 12.99 1.13
CA VAL A 588 12.27 12.76 1.62
C VAL A 588 12.85 14.02 2.22
N PHE A 589 12.67 15.17 1.55
CA PHE A 589 13.19 16.45 2.04
C PHE A 589 12.54 16.83 3.36
N VAL A 590 11.21 16.75 3.46
CA VAL A 590 10.48 17.04 4.71
C VAL A 590 10.93 16.10 5.82
N ALA A 591 11.15 14.82 5.51
CA ALA A 591 11.68 13.86 6.49
C ALA A 591 13.06 14.22 7.00
N ILE A 592 14.00 14.57 6.12
CA ILE A 592 15.34 15.02 6.52
C ILE A 592 15.27 16.34 7.29
N ALA A 593 14.47 17.30 6.82
CA ALA A 593 14.35 18.60 7.46
C ALA A 593 13.75 18.49 8.87
N PHE A 594 12.76 17.63 9.06
CA PHE A 594 12.19 17.33 10.37
C PHE A 594 13.05 16.38 11.20
N SER A 595 14.15 15.84 10.65
CA SER A 595 15.19 15.14 11.41
C SER A 595 16.22 16.08 12.04
N ASP A 596 16.09 17.40 11.84
CA ASP A 596 16.99 18.39 12.42
C ASP A 596 16.35 19.08 13.62
N HIS A 597 16.98 18.96 14.80
CA HIS A 597 16.47 19.55 16.06
C HIS A 597 16.28 21.08 15.94
N ARG A 598 17.05 21.76 15.09
CA ARG A 598 16.92 23.21 14.89
C ARG A 598 15.59 23.57 14.23
N VAL A 599 15.09 22.69 13.37
CA VAL A 599 13.79 22.87 12.71
C VAL A 599 12.68 22.46 13.66
N THR A 600 12.74 21.25 14.23
CA THR A 600 11.65 20.75 15.08
C THR A 600 11.44 21.60 16.32
N ASN A 601 12.51 22.08 16.97
CA ASN A 601 12.38 22.94 18.16
C ASN A 601 11.69 24.28 17.88
N CYS A 602 11.82 24.83 16.66
CA CYS A 602 11.19 26.10 16.30
C CYS A 602 9.82 25.96 15.62
N VAL A 603 9.59 24.83 14.94
CA VAL A 603 8.32 24.53 14.26
C VAL A 603 7.30 23.96 15.25
N PHE A 604 7.75 23.16 16.22
CA PHE A 604 6.94 22.48 17.23
C PHE A 604 7.43 22.82 18.65
N PRO A 605 7.33 24.09 19.08
CA PRO A 605 7.77 24.48 20.42
C PRO A 605 6.98 23.71 21.49
N GLY A 606 7.67 23.19 22.51
CA GLY A 606 7.06 22.47 23.64
C GLY A 606 6.95 20.95 23.49
N HIS A 607 7.20 20.39 22.29
CA HIS A 607 7.04 18.95 22.00
C HIS A 607 8.40 18.24 21.77
N GLU A 608 9.49 18.75 22.37
CA GLU A 608 10.87 18.33 22.06
C GLU A 608 11.12 16.82 22.29
N LYS A 609 10.63 16.27 23.41
CA LYS A 609 10.81 14.85 23.74
C LYS A 609 10.10 13.90 22.78
N GLU A 610 9.03 14.37 22.16
CA GLU A 610 8.19 13.62 21.24
C GLU A 610 8.78 13.69 19.83
N MET A 611 9.28 14.87 19.47
CA MET A 611 10.02 15.06 18.23
C MET A 611 11.31 14.25 18.21
N ASP A 612 11.98 14.05 19.35
CA ASP A 612 13.12 13.12 19.43
C ASP A 612 12.76 11.70 18.95
N GLN A 613 11.53 11.22 19.26
CA GLN A 613 11.04 9.92 18.79
C GLN A 613 10.64 9.95 17.31
N VAL A 614 9.94 11.00 16.86
CA VAL A 614 9.60 11.22 15.44
C VAL A 614 10.86 11.23 14.57
N MET A 615 11.89 11.96 15.01
CA MET A 615 13.16 12.14 14.31
C MET A 615 13.94 10.83 14.15
N GLU A 616 13.72 9.85 15.03
CA GLU A 616 14.38 8.57 14.93
C GLU A 616 13.73 7.64 13.89
N GLY A 617 12.41 7.69 13.73
CA GLY A 617 11.69 6.73 12.90
C GLY A 617 11.02 7.27 11.64
N PHE A 618 10.57 8.53 11.61
CA PHE A 618 9.98 9.16 10.44
C PHE A 618 10.90 9.16 9.19
N PRO A 619 12.21 9.40 9.30
CA PRO A 619 13.12 9.36 8.16
C PRO A 619 13.39 7.94 7.67
N LEU A 620 13.39 6.96 8.58
CA LEU A 620 13.52 5.54 8.22
C LEU A 620 12.27 5.08 7.44
N MET A 621 11.09 5.45 7.91
CA MET A 621 9.80 5.20 7.26
C MET A 621 9.77 5.76 5.85
N VAL A 622 10.05 7.07 5.70
CA VAL A 622 10.08 7.72 4.38
C VAL A 622 11.18 7.09 3.52
N GLY A 623 12.35 6.78 4.08
CA GLY A 623 13.44 6.10 3.38
C GLY A 623 13.04 4.75 2.79
N ILE A 624 12.33 3.91 3.56
CA ILE A 624 11.86 2.58 3.11
C ILE A 624 10.81 2.71 2.01
N ILE A 625 9.82 3.58 2.21
CA ILE A 625 8.74 3.82 1.23
C ILE A 625 9.33 4.36 -0.08
N CYS A 626 10.23 5.35 0.02
CA CYS A 626 10.92 5.93 -1.12
C CYS A 626 11.79 4.91 -1.83
N SER A 627 12.64 4.16 -1.11
CA SER A 627 13.50 3.14 -1.72
C SER A 627 12.70 2.09 -2.48
N GLY A 628 11.59 1.61 -1.92
CA GLY A 628 10.68 0.70 -2.61
C GLY A 628 10.07 1.30 -3.88
N LEU A 629 9.59 2.54 -3.81
CA LEU A 629 8.99 3.21 -4.96
C LEU A 629 10.01 3.60 -6.03
N PHE A 630 11.25 3.96 -5.69
CA PHE A 630 12.33 4.21 -6.66
C PHE A 630 12.79 2.95 -7.40
N LEU A 631 12.69 1.77 -6.77
CA LEU A 631 12.90 0.49 -7.46
C LEU A 631 11.79 0.18 -8.47
N VAL A 632 10.57 0.61 -8.15
CA VAL A 632 9.36 0.37 -8.96
C VAL A 632 9.28 1.36 -10.13
N PHE A 633 9.63 2.61 -9.89
CA PHE A 633 9.71 3.69 -10.87
C PHE A 633 11.19 4.07 -11.03
N PRO A 634 11.95 3.46 -11.95
CA PRO A 634 13.33 3.88 -12.15
C PRO A 634 13.38 5.28 -12.75
N LYS A 635 14.26 6.13 -12.21
CA LYS A 635 14.48 7.48 -12.75
C LYS A 635 15.21 7.37 -14.09
N THR A 636 14.60 7.89 -15.14
CA THR A 636 15.19 7.94 -16.50
C THR A 636 15.73 9.32 -16.87
N ARG A 637 15.59 10.31 -15.96
CA ARG A 637 15.93 11.73 -16.17
C ARG A 637 17.31 12.07 -15.64
N PHE A 638 18.06 12.86 -16.39
CA PHE A 638 19.36 13.41 -16.01
C PHE A 638 19.25 14.92 -15.84
N GLY A 639 18.40 15.34 -14.90
CA GLY A 639 18.15 16.75 -14.57
C GLY A 639 19.27 17.43 -13.78
N VAL A 640 19.10 18.74 -13.57
CA VAL A 640 20.05 19.58 -12.82
C VAL A 640 20.18 19.04 -11.38
N GLY A 641 21.40 18.69 -10.98
CA GLY A 641 21.71 18.20 -9.63
C GLY A 641 21.70 16.68 -9.45
N CYS A 642 21.50 15.90 -10.51
CA CYS A 642 21.84 14.47 -10.52
C CYS A 642 23.36 14.32 -10.76
N MET A 643 24.06 13.55 -9.93
CA MET A 643 25.39 13.09 -10.29
C MET A 643 25.22 12.13 -11.48
N ALA A 644 25.74 12.52 -12.64
CA ALA A 644 25.88 11.59 -13.76
C ALA A 644 26.75 10.42 -13.28
N ALA A 645 26.24 9.20 -13.42
CA ALA A 645 27.05 8.00 -13.26
C ALA A 645 28.01 7.86 -14.45
#